data_AF-A0A373H094-F1
#
_entry.id   AF-A0A373H094-F1
#
_cell.length_a   1.000
_cell.length_b   1.000
_cell.length_c   1.000
_cell.angle_alpha   90.00
_cell.angle_beta   90.00
_cell.angle_gamma   90.00
#
_symmetry.space_group_name_H-M   'P 1'
#
loop_
_entity.id
_entity.type
_entity.pdbx_description
1 polymer ?
#
loop_
_entity_poly.entity_id
_entity_poly.type
_entity_poly.pdbx_seq_one_letter_code
_entity_poly.pdbx_strand_id
1 'polypeptide(L)'
;MKAKVRTFNGTTSPEVTQRETDHRKLAREAAAEGFVLLENKDHFLPLAKGSKVGLYGAGAIRTIKGGTGSGDVNERDSVNIFQGMKNAGYDVTSSEWLEDYDKLYVQARLDWKNEIFTKLNGDDTKFFDAYSATPFFMPSGNPIDEEKAAADGADTAFFVLARIAGENKDRFDTEGDYFISKEEKAILAQVSRCYKNVVLVINTGGLMDLAFVEEFDNIRSILQYVQAGQEGGNAFADVVSGDVTPSGKMTDTWAKDYYDYPGAEVYSYKSGDLMKEKYEEGIFVGYRYFDTFEVPVRYSFGYGMSYTDFEIRTDDIKVSGRGMMNPKVSVTVTVTNTGDTYAGKEVVQIYASCPQGRLVKEFRRLAGFGKTKLLAPKESQTMTITFPLYQLTSYEEESASWILEPGMYGIWIGNDLNTSVLSGALELDEKAVMTACENICPLKEELNEIVPDAEKVQAREAAWQKEVKEKRMSVIELKASEIPTEKVDYQPVPEELPGKAGKIVESLSVDQLALLATGDPGRAQGNALGSAGISVPGAAAETSPCASEEPWNVTTIALVDGPAGLRLKREYQVDNGEIVASDFLAALEGGFFSKPQEKRGTTYYQFCTAIPVGTLLAQSWDVELIKRVGEMIGHEMELFNVTLWLAPGMNIHRNPLCGRNFEYYSEDPLLAGMMAAAMTLGVQKVPGCGTTIKHFACNNQEDNRMGSDSILSERALREIYLKGFEIAVKDAQPMSIMTSYNLINGVHAANCYDTCTKAARDEWGFAGAIMTDWTTTNVQIQGECTAAGCMRAGNDMVMPGLPEDHENIKKELADGTLTMAELKRCIYNTVNIVLQSNMYEGAVSYLDQFDDLDTYLVVK
;
A
#
# COMPACT_ATOMS: atom_id res chain seq x y z
N MET A 1 15.06 -32.37 -1.24
CA MET A 1 15.39 -31.10 -1.91
C MET A 1 16.80 -30.75 -1.53
N LYS A 2 17.62 -30.40 -2.52
CA LYS A 2 19.02 -30.03 -2.33
C LYS A 2 19.08 -28.50 -2.24
N ALA A 3 19.66 -27.98 -1.15
CA ALA A 3 19.84 -26.54 -1.00
C ALA A 3 20.80 -26.02 -2.09
N LYS A 4 20.53 -24.82 -2.62
CA LYS A 4 21.44 -24.12 -3.52
C LYS A 4 22.71 -23.74 -2.75
N VAL A 5 23.85 -23.79 -3.43
CA VAL A 5 25.09 -23.23 -2.88
C VAL A 5 24.99 -21.72 -2.90
N ARG A 6 25.11 -21.07 -1.74
CA ARG A 6 25.07 -19.59 -1.67
C ARG A 6 26.33 -19.01 -2.29
N THR A 7 26.14 -18.00 -3.14
CA THR A 7 27.19 -17.17 -3.70
C THR A 7 27.02 -15.73 -3.20
N PHE A 8 28.05 -14.90 -3.34
CA PHE A 8 27.89 -13.46 -3.13
C PHE A 8 26.92 -12.89 -4.17
N ASN A 9 25.93 -12.12 -3.71
CA ASN A 9 24.86 -11.60 -4.53
C ASN A 9 25.30 -10.36 -5.32
N GLY A 10 24.67 -10.13 -6.47
CA GLY A 10 24.90 -8.97 -7.30
C GLY A 10 26.04 -9.13 -8.31
N THR A 11 26.51 -8.01 -8.85
CA THR A 11 27.52 -7.96 -9.94
C THR A 11 28.79 -7.30 -9.45
N THR A 12 29.96 -7.72 -9.96
CA THR A 12 31.24 -7.01 -9.73
C THR A 12 31.49 -5.90 -10.77
N SER A 13 30.62 -5.79 -11.79
CA SER A 13 30.66 -4.72 -12.79
C SER A 13 29.76 -3.56 -12.37
N PRO A 14 30.24 -2.31 -12.40
CA PRO A 14 29.40 -1.14 -12.13
C PRO A 14 28.53 -0.75 -13.34
N GLU A 15 28.66 -1.41 -14.49
CA GLU A 15 27.90 -1.09 -15.71
C GLU A 15 26.38 -1.31 -15.54
N VAL A 16 25.58 -0.55 -16.28
CA VAL A 16 24.12 -0.72 -16.31
C VAL A 16 23.79 -2.02 -17.04
N THR A 17 22.96 -2.85 -16.41
CA THR A 17 22.51 -4.12 -16.98
C THR A 17 21.25 -3.97 -17.85
N GLN A 18 20.99 -4.95 -18.73
CA GLN A 18 19.74 -4.99 -19.50
C GLN A 18 18.51 -5.05 -18.59
N ARG A 19 18.60 -5.82 -17.50
CA ARG A 19 17.58 -5.90 -16.45
C ARG A 19 17.23 -4.51 -15.90
N GLU A 20 18.22 -3.72 -15.50
CA GLU A 20 17.99 -2.34 -15.01
C GLU A 20 17.30 -1.48 -16.07
N THR A 21 17.67 -1.63 -17.34
CA THR A 21 17.04 -0.89 -18.45
C THR A 21 15.56 -1.27 -18.62
N ASP A 22 15.26 -2.56 -18.61
CA ASP A 22 13.89 -3.07 -18.76
C ASP A 22 13.03 -2.71 -17.55
N HIS A 23 13.59 -2.81 -16.34
CA HIS A 23 12.90 -2.46 -15.10
C HIS A 23 12.58 -0.96 -15.04
N ARG A 24 13.51 -0.10 -15.43
CA ARG A 24 13.28 1.35 -15.57
C ARG A 24 12.13 1.65 -16.52
N LYS A 25 12.07 0.97 -17.66
CA LYS A 25 10.97 1.15 -18.61
C LYS A 25 9.61 0.83 -17.99
N LEU A 26 9.50 -0.27 -17.24
CA LEU A 26 8.25 -0.64 -16.56
C LEU A 26 7.91 0.31 -15.41
N ALA A 27 8.89 0.74 -14.62
CA ALA A 27 8.67 1.72 -13.56
C ALA A 27 8.17 3.07 -14.12
N ARG A 28 8.70 3.50 -15.27
CA ARG A 28 8.24 4.70 -16.00
C ARG A 28 6.80 4.55 -16.49
N GLU A 29 6.45 3.40 -17.06
CA GLU A 29 5.07 3.07 -17.47
C GLU A 29 4.13 3.12 -16.27
N ALA A 30 4.48 2.46 -15.16
CA ALA A 30 3.69 2.45 -13.94
C ALA A 30 3.48 3.84 -13.34
N ALA A 31 4.51 4.69 -13.34
CA ALA A 31 4.40 6.07 -12.90
C ALA A 31 3.42 6.87 -13.78
N ALA A 32 3.54 6.78 -15.09
CA ALA A 32 2.71 7.54 -16.03
C ALA A 32 1.23 7.12 -15.98
N GLU A 33 0.96 5.83 -15.78
CA GLU A 33 -0.39 5.27 -15.64
C GLU A 33 -1.07 5.67 -14.31
N GLY A 34 -0.28 5.98 -13.28
CA GLY A 34 -0.77 6.39 -11.96
C GLY A 34 -1.06 7.88 -11.83
N PHE A 35 -0.42 8.75 -12.63
CA PHE A 35 -0.65 10.20 -12.51
C PHE A 35 -2.11 10.57 -12.79
N VAL A 36 -2.70 11.34 -11.88
CA VAL A 36 -4.10 11.79 -11.98
C VAL A 36 -4.13 13.24 -12.43
N LEU A 37 -4.73 13.49 -13.60
CA LEU A 37 -5.04 14.84 -14.06
C LEU A 37 -6.31 15.32 -13.33
N LEU A 38 -6.16 16.29 -12.43
CA LEU A 38 -7.26 16.77 -11.59
C LEU A 38 -8.02 17.91 -12.27
N GLU A 39 -7.29 18.84 -12.88
CA GLU A 39 -7.84 19.95 -13.66
C GLU A 39 -7.06 20.13 -14.96
N ASN A 40 -7.76 20.51 -16.03
CA ASN A 40 -7.15 20.93 -17.30
C ASN A 40 -8.04 21.92 -18.07
N LYS A 41 -8.04 23.18 -17.63
CA LYS A 41 -8.86 24.26 -18.19
C LYS A 41 -8.52 24.50 -19.65
N ASP A 42 -9.55 24.67 -20.49
CA ASP A 42 -9.43 24.92 -21.93
C ASP A 42 -8.58 23.88 -22.70
N HIS A 43 -8.47 22.66 -22.17
CA HIS A 43 -7.58 21.61 -22.69
C HIS A 43 -6.12 22.09 -22.82
N PHE A 44 -5.64 22.82 -21.81
CA PHE A 44 -4.32 23.46 -21.82
C PHE A 44 -3.15 22.47 -22.01
N LEU A 45 -3.13 21.38 -21.25
CA LEU A 45 -2.21 20.25 -21.48
C LEU A 45 -2.81 19.28 -22.51
N PRO A 46 -1.97 18.61 -23.32
CA PRO A 46 -0.50 18.56 -23.24
C PRO A 46 0.23 19.76 -23.84
N LEU A 47 1.48 19.98 -23.40
CA LEU A 47 2.37 21.04 -23.85
C LEU A 47 3.42 20.51 -24.84
N ALA A 48 3.57 21.14 -26.00
CA ALA A 48 4.53 20.72 -27.01
C ALA A 48 5.98 20.67 -26.47
N LYS A 49 6.73 19.63 -26.84
CA LYS A 49 8.18 19.52 -26.59
C LYS A 49 8.92 20.69 -27.23
N GLY A 50 10.01 21.13 -26.59
CA GLY A 50 10.76 22.32 -27.04
C GLY A 50 10.16 23.65 -26.58
N SER A 51 8.98 23.65 -25.96
CA SER A 51 8.42 24.85 -25.32
C SER A 51 9.38 25.41 -24.27
N LYS A 52 9.45 26.75 -24.21
CA LYS A 52 10.10 27.46 -23.12
C LYS A 52 9.19 27.46 -21.89
N VAL A 53 9.72 27.05 -20.75
CA VAL A 53 8.94 26.90 -19.52
C VAL A 53 9.71 27.40 -18.30
N GLY A 54 9.01 28.12 -17.44
CA GLY A 54 9.44 28.30 -16.05
C GLY A 54 9.24 27.00 -15.27
N LEU A 55 10.14 26.67 -14.37
CA LEU A 55 10.04 25.52 -13.47
C LEU A 55 10.50 25.92 -12.06
N TYR A 56 9.59 25.82 -11.10
CA TYR A 56 9.76 26.30 -9.74
C TYR A 56 9.18 25.31 -8.72
N GLY A 57 9.44 25.57 -7.44
CA GLY A 57 8.98 24.75 -6.33
C GLY A 57 9.97 23.64 -5.99
N ALA A 58 9.90 23.18 -4.73
CA ALA A 58 10.84 22.25 -4.14
C ALA A 58 11.01 20.95 -4.94
N GLY A 59 9.88 20.37 -5.37
CA GLY A 59 9.85 19.09 -6.07
C GLY A 59 10.39 19.14 -7.49
N ALA A 60 10.70 20.31 -8.05
CA ALA A 60 11.21 20.43 -9.41
C ALA A 60 12.61 19.82 -9.57
N ILE A 61 13.52 20.10 -8.62
CA ILE A 61 14.90 19.61 -8.61
C ILE A 61 15.15 18.57 -7.50
N ARG A 62 14.39 18.65 -6.40
CA ARG A 62 14.37 17.67 -5.31
C ARG A 62 13.06 16.90 -5.28
N THR A 63 12.72 16.29 -6.43
CA THR A 63 11.54 15.43 -6.58
C THR A 63 11.59 14.29 -5.56
N ILE A 64 10.51 14.10 -4.83
CA ILE A 64 10.36 13.01 -3.86
C ILE A 64 9.96 11.75 -4.62
N LYS A 65 10.87 10.77 -4.69
CA LYS A 65 10.66 9.49 -5.39
C LYS A 65 9.79 8.51 -4.59
N GLY A 66 9.79 8.62 -3.27
CA GLY A 66 9.11 7.76 -2.30
C GLY A 66 9.20 8.35 -0.89
N GLY A 67 8.53 7.73 0.08
CA GLY A 67 8.64 8.11 1.50
C GLY A 67 9.94 7.64 2.14
N THR A 68 10.13 7.98 3.42
CA THR A 68 11.31 7.60 4.19
C THR A 68 11.12 6.26 4.93
N GLY A 69 12.13 5.84 5.69
CA GLY A 69 12.04 4.66 6.56
C GLY A 69 12.24 3.34 5.82
N SER A 70 11.54 2.29 6.27
CA SER A 70 11.61 0.96 5.66
C SER A 70 11.19 0.94 4.19
N GLY A 71 10.31 1.86 3.77
CA GLY A 71 9.83 1.95 2.39
C GLY A 71 10.80 2.55 1.37
N ASP A 72 11.98 3.02 1.78
CA ASP A 72 12.98 3.58 0.85
C ASP A 72 13.73 2.47 0.08
N VAL A 73 14.22 2.81 -1.11
CA VAL A 73 14.97 1.93 -1.99
C VAL A 73 16.31 2.54 -2.31
N ASN A 74 17.29 1.66 -2.43
CA ASN A 74 18.67 2.01 -2.75
C ASN A 74 18.94 1.77 -4.24
N GLU A 75 18.36 2.62 -5.08
CA GLU A 75 18.56 2.55 -6.53
C GLU A 75 19.93 3.07 -6.98
N ARG A 76 20.25 2.86 -8.27
CA ARG A 76 21.45 3.43 -8.89
C ARG A 76 21.39 4.96 -8.94
N ASP A 77 20.29 5.48 -9.46
CA ASP A 77 20.01 6.89 -9.68
C ASP A 77 18.52 7.07 -9.95
N SER A 78 18.02 8.30 -9.72
CA SER A 78 16.64 8.70 -9.96
C SER A 78 16.58 9.96 -10.82
N VAL A 79 15.58 10.04 -11.71
CA VAL A 79 15.35 11.19 -12.60
C VAL A 79 14.32 12.13 -11.97
N ASN A 80 14.77 13.32 -11.54
CA ASN A 80 13.88 14.37 -11.06
C ASN A 80 13.11 15.06 -12.22
N ILE A 81 12.10 15.85 -11.89
CA ILE A 81 11.23 16.53 -12.89
C ILE A 81 12.04 17.44 -13.82
N PHE A 82 12.98 18.23 -13.29
CA PHE A 82 13.85 19.08 -14.12
C PHE A 82 14.61 18.27 -15.18
N GLN A 83 15.24 17.16 -14.78
CA GLN A 83 15.98 16.28 -15.67
C GLN A 83 15.05 15.62 -16.68
N GLY A 84 13.87 15.17 -16.27
CA GLY A 84 12.86 14.60 -17.17
C GLY A 84 12.39 15.58 -18.24
N MET A 85 12.10 16.83 -17.85
CA MET A 85 11.73 17.90 -18.76
C MET A 85 12.88 18.22 -19.75
N LYS A 86 14.12 18.28 -19.27
CA LYS A 86 15.30 18.45 -20.14
C LYS A 86 15.47 17.28 -21.11
N ASN A 87 15.32 16.04 -20.64
CA ASN A 87 15.40 14.83 -21.47
C ASN A 87 14.35 14.83 -22.59
N ALA A 88 13.14 15.32 -22.31
CA ALA A 88 12.08 15.47 -23.30
C ALA A 88 12.26 16.69 -24.24
N GLY A 89 13.28 17.52 -23.99
CA GLY A 89 13.66 18.64 -24.85
C GLY A 89 13.03 19.99 -24.49
N TYR A 90 12.42 20.17 -23.31
CA TYR A 90 11.91 21.47 -22.88
C TYR A 90 13.05 22.45 -22.57
N ASP A 91 12.84 23.72 -22.93
CA ASP A 91 13.78 24.81 -22.62
C ASP A 91 13.40 25.44 -21.26
N VAL A 92 13.96 24.89 -20.18
CA VAL A 92 13.73 25.36 -18.81
C VAL A 92 14.48 26.67 -18.55
N THR A 93 13.73 27.78 -18.47
CA THR A 93 14.27 29.15 -18.38
C THR A 93 14.71 29.55 -16.96
N SER A 94 14.22 28.85 -15.95
CA SER A 94 14.46 29.13 -14.52
C SER A 94 15.58 28.28 -13.88
N SER A 95 16.51 27.74 -14.68
CA SER A 95 17.54 26.80 -14.20
C SER A 95 18.39 27.37 -13.04
N GLU A 96 18.69 28.67 -13.05
CA GLU A 96 19.44 29.32 -11.97
C GLU A 96 18.70 29.30 -10.62
N TRP A 97 17.37 29.47 -10.61
CA TRP A 97 16.58 29.38 -9.38
C TRP A 97 16.62 27.96 -8.80
N LEU A 98 16.61 26.94 -9.67
CA LEU A 98 16.71 25.54 -9.27
C LEU A 98 18.09 25.22 -8.67
N GLU A 99 19.17 25.76 -9.24
CA GLU A 99 20.52 25.61 -8.69
C GLU A 99 20.66 26.29 -7.31
N ASP A 100 20.04 27.46 -7.12
CA ASP A 100 20.03 28.14 -5.83
C ASP A 100 19.16 27.44 -4.80
N TYR A 101 18.01 26.90 -5.20
CA TYR A 101 17.20 26.03 -4.36
C TYR A 101 17.99 24.80 -3.91
N ASP A 102 18.75 24.18 -4.81
CA ASP A 102 19.54 23.00 -4.51
C ASP A 102 20.57 23.25 -3.40
N LYS A 103 21.26 24.39 -3.46
CA LYS A 103 22.21 24.83 -2.42
C LYS A 103 21.52 25.02 -1.08
N LEU A 104 20.34 25.63 -1.06
CA LEU A 104 19.53 25.80 0.16
C LEU A 104 19.12 24.46 0.75
N TYR A 105 18.66 23.52 -0.09
CA TYR A 105 18.26 22.19 0.34
C TYR A 105 19.44 21.42 0.97
N VAL A 106 20.60 21.44 0.33
CA VAL A 106 21.81 20.79 0.84
C VAL A 106 22.20 21.38 2.20
N GLN A 107 22.16 22.70 2.36
CA GLN A 107 22.43 23.34 3.64
C GLN A 107 21.41 22.93 4.71
N ALA A 108 20.11 22.96 4.39
CA ALA A 108 19.05 22.54 5.31
C ALA A 108 19.22 21.07 5.75
N ARG A 109 19.63 20.17 4.85
CA ARG A 109 19.94 18.78 5.19
C ARG A 109 21.14 18.65 6.11
N LEU A 110 22.18 19.47 5.95
CA LEU A 110 23.33 19.49 6.85
C LEU A 110 22.94 20.02 8.24
N ASP A 111 22.14 21.08 8.30
CA ASP A 111 21.65 21.65 9.55
C ASP A 111 20.77 20.64 10.31
N TRP A 112 19.88 19.96 9.60
CA TRP A 112 19.07 18.87 10.13
C TRP A 112 19.91 17.70 10.67
N LYS A 113 20.93 17.26 9.91
CA LYS A 113 21.89 16.25 10.36
C LYS A 113 22.57 16.68 11.67
N ASN A 114 23.00 17.94 11.76
CA ASN A 114 23.65 18.47 12.94
C ASN A 114 22.70 18.53 14.15
N GLU A 115 21.42 18.85 13.94
CA GLU A 115 20.40 18.83 15.00
C GLU A 115 20.23 17.41 15.56
N ILE A 116 20.13 16.39 14.71
CA ILE A 116 20.04 14.98 15.13
C ILE A 116 21.26 14.59 15.97
N PHE A 117 22.47 14.88 15.48
CA PHE A 117 23.70 14.60 16.25
C PHE A 117 23.81 15.39 17.54
N THR A 118 23.19 16.58 17.62
CA THR A 118 23.11 17.35 18.86
C THR A 118 22.16 16.68 19.86
N LYS A 119 21.00 16.19 19.41
CA LYS A 119 20.03 15.45 20.25
C LYS A 119 20.58 14.10 20.74
N LEU A 120 21.44 13.46 19.94
CA LEU A 120 22.11 12.20 20.33
C LEU A 120 22.99 12.34 21.57
N ASN A 121 23.60 13.52 21.77
CA ASN A 121 24.50 13.81 22.89
C ASN A 121 25.60 12.73 23.10
N GLY A 122 26.08 12.12 22.00
CA GLY A 122 27.12 11.09 22.01
C GLY A 122 26.68 9.66 22.35
N ASP A 123 25.37 9.40 22.45
CA ASP A 123 24.80 8.07 22.67
C ASP A 123 24.20 7.51 21.37
N ASP A 124 25.00 6.76 20.61
CA ASP A 124 24.61 6.20 19.31
C ASP A 124 23.42 5.22 19.41
N THR A 125 23.12 4.69 20.61
CA THR A 125 21.96 3.79 20.81
C THR A 125 20.62 4.51 20.68
N LYS A 126 20.62 5.84 20.78
CA LYS A 126 19.41 6.69 20.66
C LYS A 126 19.23 7.28 19.27
N PHE A 127 19.98 6.81 18.28
CA PHE A 127 19.95 7.38 16.93
C PHE A 127 18.53 7.42 16.35
N PHE A 128 17.80 6.31 16.42
CA PHE A 128 16.44 6.24 15.90
C PHE A 128 15.47 7.17 16.62
N ASP A 129 15.58 7.31 17.95
CA ASP A 129 14.75 8.25 18.71
C ASP A 129 15.02 9.69 18.29
N ALA A 130 16.29 10.08 18.20
CA ALA A 130 16.69 11.43 17.79
C ALA A 130 16.32 11.74 16.33
N TYR A 131 16.52 10.77 15.43
CA TYR A 131 16.14 10.87 14.02
C TYR A 131 14.61 11.04 13.88
N SER A 132 13.83 10.17 14.52
CA SER A 132 12.35 10.17 14.41
C SER A 132 11.72 11.38 15.10
N ALA A 133 12.31 11.87 16.19
CA ALA A 133 11.86 13.10 16.87
C ALA A 133 12.30 14.40 16.15
N THR A 134 12.94 14.30 14.99
CA THR A 134 13.43 15.45 14.21
C THR A 134 12.98 15.31 12.76
N PRO A 135 11.72 15.61 12.42
CA PRO A 135 11.27 15.57 11.03
C PRO A 135 12.03 16.58 10.17
N PHE A 136 12.39 16.17 8.95
CA PHE A 136 13.00 17.08 7.97
C PHE A 136 11.92 17.81 7.18
N PHE A 137 11.95 19.14 7.23
CA PHE A 137 11.09 19.99 6.40
C PHE A 137 11.88 20.55 5.22
N MET A 138 11.35 20.39 4.02
CA MET A 138 11.97 20.97 2.82
C MET A 138 11.89 22.50 2.88
N PRO A 139 12.97 23.24 2.55
CA PRO A 139 12.89 24.68 2.45
C PRO A 139 11.95 25.08 1.29
N SER A 140 11.25 26.20 1.44
CA SER A 140 10.31 26.72 0.41
C SER A 140 11.02 27.28 -0.82
N GLY A 141 12.28 27.72 -0.68
CA GLY A 141 13.08 28.36 -1.72
C GLY A 141 13.18 29.88 -1.58
N ASN A 142 14.02 30.50 -2.40
CA ASN A 142 14.16 31.96 -2.45
C ASN A 142 13.01 32.59 -3.27
N PRO A 143 12.65 33.87 -3.01
CA PRO A 143 11.83 34.64 -3.93
C PRO A 143 12.38 34.61 -5.36
N ILE A 144 11.50 34.63 -6.36
CA ILE A 144 11.94 34.66 -7.77
C ILE A 144 12.35 36.09 -8.18
N ASP A 145 13.29 36.19 -9.12
CA ASP A 145 13.57 37.44 -9.84
C ASP A 145 12.47 37.68 -10.89
N GLU A 146 11.47 38.48 -10.52
CA GLU A 146 10.29 38.73 -11.36
C GLU A 146 10.63 39.46 -12.68
N GLU A 147 11.65 40.31 -12.70
CA GLU A 147 12.08 41.01 -13.92
C GLU A 147 12.72 40.04 -14.91
N LYS A 148 13.58 39.15 -14.41
CA LYS A 148 14.20 38.10 -15.22
C LYS A 148 13.17 37.09 -15.72
N ALA A 149 12.27 36.63 -14.84
CA ALA A 149 11.21 35.69 -15.20
C ALA A 149 10.27 36.28 -16.26
N ALA A 150 9.86 37.55 -16.13
CA ALA A 150 9.02 38.21 -17.14
C ALA A 150 9.72 38.42 -18.50
N ALA A 151 11.06 38.42 -18.51
CA ALA A 151 11.87 38.63 -19.72
C ALA A 151 12.40 37.32 -20.35
N ASP A 152 12.11 36.15 -19.78
CA ASP A 152 12.70 34.87 -20.18
C ASP A 152 12.09 34.28 -21.48
N GLY A 153 10.92 34.80 -21.88
CA GLY A 153 10.20 34.41 -23.09
C GLY A 153 9.38 33.13 -22.96
N ALA A 154 9.16 32.60 -21.75
CA ALA A 154 8.23 31.52 -21.46
C ALA A 154 6.86 32.07 -21.08
N ASP A 155 5.80 31.52 -21.67
CA ASP A 155 4.41 31.88 -21.32
C ASP A 155 3.85 31.01 -20.18
N THR A 156 4.49 29.85 -19.93
CA THR A 156 4.00 28.81 -19.01
C THR A 156 5.04 28.51 -17.95
N ALA A 157 4.60 28.34 -16.71
CA ALA A 157 5.43 27.82 -15.62
C ALA A 157 4.82 26.58 -14.97
N PHE A 158 5.69 25.68 -14.54
CA PHE A 158 5.36 24.58 -13.64
C PHE A 158 5.74 24.97 -12.21
N PHE A 159 4.85 24.73 -11.26
CA PHE A 159 5.11 24.89 -9.84
C PHE A 159 4.93 23.55 -9.13
N VAL A 160 6.01 22.99 -8.59
CA VAL A 160 6.01 21.65 -7.99
C VAL A 160 6.04 21.75 -6.47
N LEU A 161 4.90 21.48 -5.84
CA LEU A 161 4.79 21.32 -4.39
C LEU A 161 5.29 19.94 -4.00
N ALA A 162 6.06 19.86 -2.91
CA ALA A 162 6.62 18.60 -2.43
C ALA A 162 6.43 18.43 -0.92
N ARG A 163 6.09 17.22 -0.50
CA ARG A 163 5.99 16.81 0.91
C ARG A 163 6.59 15.43 1.10
N ILE A 164 7.31 15.27 2.19
CA ILE A 164 7.87 14.00 2.63
C ILE A 164 7.15 13.54 3.90
N ALA A 165 6.86 12.25 3.97
CA ALA A 165 6.25 11.59 5.13
C ALA A 165 6.86 10.19 5.26
N GLY A 166 6.65 9.54 6.40
CA GLY A 166 7.27 8.26 6.70
C GLY A 166 6.81 7.66 8.01
N GLU A 167 7.54 6.63 8.44
CA GLU A 167 7.27 5.86 9.66
C GLU A 167 7.47 6.68 10.95
N ASN A 168 6.77 6.26 12.01
CA ASN A 168 6.85 6.75 13.40
C ASN A 168 6.28 8.15 13.66
N LYS A 169 5.91 8.90 12.62
CA LYS A 169 5.32 10.23 12.79
C LYS A 169 4.19 10.48 11.81
N ASP A 170 3.04 10.86 12.32
CA ASP A 170 1.95 11.37 11.50
C ASP A 170 2.24 12.79 10.98
N ARG A 171 1.59 13.13 9.87
CA ARG A 171 1.61 14.48 9.28
C ARG A 171 0.79 15.45 10.13
N PHE A 172 1.04 16.73 9.92
CA PHE A 172 0.39 17.81 10.67
C PHE A 172 -0.60 18.62 9.83
N ASP A 173 -1.70 19.03 10.45
CA ASP A 173 -2.66 20.01 9.93
C ASP A 173 -2.15 21.45 9.99
N THR A 174 -0.92 21.70 9.54
CA THR A 174 -0.25 23.01 9.61
C THR A 174 0.33 23.48 8.28
N GLU A 175 0.65 24.77 8.19
CA GLU A 175 1.42 25.36 7.09
C GLU A 175 2.75 24.62 6.89
N GLY A 176 3.07 24.28 5.63
CA GLY A 176 4.28 23.54 5.28
C GLY A 176 4.14 22.01 5.33
N ASP A 177 2.98 21.49 5.74
CA ASP A 177 2.64 20.06 5.68
C ASP A 177 1.31 19.85 4.94
N TYR A 178 0.18 19.64 5.64
CA TYR A 178 -1.12 19.51 4.99
C TYR A 178 -1.54 20.80 4.27
N PHE A 179 -1.23 21.96 4.84
CA PHE A 179 -1.49 23.26 4.21
C PHE A 179 -0.25 23.80 3.50
N ILE A 180 -0.45 24.55 2.42
CA ILE A 180 0.64 25.29 1.76
C ILE A 180 1.23 26.33 2.74
N SER A 181 2.56 26.48 2.76
CA SER A 181 3.18 27.52 3.59
C SER A 181 2.99 28.92 2.99
N LYS A 182 3.11 29.96 3.84
CA LYS A 182 3.06 31.37 3.39
C LYS A 182 4.14 31.67 2.37
N GLU A 183 5.33 31.13 2.57
CA GLU A 183 6.49 31.31 1.69
C GLU A 183 6.27 30.63 0.34
N GLU A 184 5.80 29.39 0.30
CA GLU A 184 5.46 28.70 -0.95
C GLU A 184 4.38 29.43 -1.73
N LYS A 185 3.32 29.86 -1.03
CA LYS A 185 2.22 30.63 -1.64
C LYS A 185 2.71 31.98 -2.16
N ALA A 186 3.63 32.64 -1.46
CA ALA A 186 4.24 33.89 -1.92
C ALA A 186 5.03 33.66 -3.22
N ILE A 187 5.87 32.62 -3.30
CA ILE A 187 6.61 32.28 -4.52
C ILE A 187 5.64 31.95 -5.66
N LEU A 188 4.60 31.15 -5.41
CA LEU A 188 3.55 30.86 -6.40
C LEU A 188 2.86 32.13 -6.89
N ALA A 189 2.64 33.11 -6.03
CA ALA A 189 2.09 34.40 -6.42
C ALA A 189 3.05 35.22 -7.30
N GLN A 190 4.36 35.15 -7.07
CA GLN A 190 5.34 35.77 -7.97
C GLN A 190 5.35 35.07 -9.33
N VAL A 191 5.38 33.73 -9.34
CA VAL A 191 5.30 32.93 -10.58
C VAL A 191 4.03 33.29 -11.34
N SER A 192 2.89 33.37 -10.65
CA SER A 192 1.61 33.71 -11.26
C SER A 192 1.55 35.13 -11.85
N ARG A 193 2.39 36.07 -11.37
CA ARG A 193 2.50 37.41 -11.99
C ARG A 193 3.40 37.42 -13.23
N CYS A 194 4.40 36.55 -13.28
CA CYS A 194 5.38 36.51 -14.38
C CYS A 194 4.91 35.66 -15.57
N TYR A 195 4.09 34.63 -15.32
CA TYR A 195 3.68 33.66 -16.35
C TYR A 195 2.17 33.73 -16.63
N LYS A 196 1.79 33.55 -17.89
CA LYS A 196 0.37 33.58 -18.32
C LYS A 196 -0.38 32.34 -17.88
N ASN A 197 0.30 31.20 -17.83
CA ASN A 197 -0.29 29.91 -17.46
C ASN A 197 0.59 29.21 -16.42
N VAL A 198 -0.03 28.65 -15.39
CA VAL A 198 0.64 27.85 -14.38
C VAL A 198 0.08 26.43 -14.40
N VAL A 199 0.98 25.45 -14.38
CA VAL A 199 0.68 24.04 -14.11
C VAL A 199 1.15 23.72 -12.70
N LEU A 200 0.21 23.34 -11.84
CA LEU A 200 0.49 22.92 -10.47
C LEU A 200 0.75 21.41 -10.44
N VAL A 201 1.84 20.99 -9.81
CA VAL A 201 2.22 19.58 -9.68
C VAL A 201 2.35 19.22 -8.21
N ILE A 202 1.63 18.18 -7.78
CA ILE A 202 1.54 17.78 -6.36
C ILE A 202 2.36 16.51 -6.13
N ASN A 203 3.61 16.68 -5.69
CA ASN A 203 4.57 15.61 -5.39
C ASN A 203 4.59 15.29 -3.89
N THR A 204 3.49 14.71 -3.38
CA THR A 204 3.27 14.46 -1.95
C THR A 204 2.93 12.99 -1.68
N GLY A 205 3.37 12.46 -0.54
CA GLY A 205 3.05 11.07 -0.13
C GLY A 205 1.63 10.88 0.42
N GLY A 206 0.92 11.95 0.75
CA GLY A 206 -0.49 11.94 1.12
C GLY A 206 -1.19 13.19 0.59
N LEU A 207 -2.51 13.25 0.74
CA LEU A 207 -3.30 14.40 0.29
C LEU A 207 -2.90 15.68 1.03
N MET A 208 -3.10 16.83 0.39
CA MET A 208 -2.89 18.14 0.98
C MET A 208 -4.06 19.06 0.65
N ASP A 209 -4.18 20.18 1.34
CA ASP A 209 -5.17 21.20 0.98
C ASP A 209 -4.87 21.80 -0.40
N LEU A 210 -5.93 22.05 -1.17
CA LEU A 210 -5.89 22.74 -2.47
C LEU A 210 -6.80 23.97 -2.51
N ALA A 211 -7.40 24.40 -1.40
CA ALA A 211 -8.27 25.59 -1.39
C ALA A 211 -7.55 26.86 -1.87
N PHE A 212 -6.26 26.99 -1.61
CA PHE A 212 -5.44 28.12 -2.07
C PHE A 212 -5.42 28.30 -3.60
N VAL A 213 -5.70 27.25 -4.37
CA VAL A 213 -5.70 27.30 -5.84
C VAL A 213 -6.74 28.28 -6.38
N GLU A 214 -7.85 28.47 -5.66
CA GLU A 214 -8.94 29.38 -6.04
C GLU A 214 -8.51 30.86 -6.02
N GLU A 215 -7.36 31.18 -5.44
CA GLU A 215 -6.77 32.53 -5.44
C GLU A 215 -5.94 32.84 -6.71
N PHE A 216 -5.75 31.85 -7.60
CA PHE A 216 -4.90 31.98 -8.78
C PHE A 216 -5.65 31.62 -10.08
N ASP A 217 -6.17 32.64 -10.75
CA ASP A 217 -6.97 32.48 -11.99
C ASP A 217 -6.19 31.84 -13.16
N ASN A 218 -4.86 31.93 -13.14
CA ASN A 218 -3.99 31.41 -14.19
C ASN A 218 -3.43 30.01 -13.93
N ILE A 219 -3.82 29.33 -12.83
CA ILE A 219 -3.60 27.88 -12.70
C ILE A 219 -4.54 27.18 -13.69
N ARG A 220 -3.95 26.63 -14.75
CA ARG A 220 -4.66 25.99 -15.87
C ARG A 220 -4.81 24.50 -15.69
N SER A 221 -3.81 23.85 -15.09
CA SER A 221 -3.82 22.41 -14.88
C SER A 221 -3.27 22.04 -13.52
N ILE A 222 -3.80 20.97 -12.94
CA ILE A 222 -3.33 20.38 -11.68
C ILE A 222 -3.09 18.90 -11.93
N LEU A 223 -1.86 18.45 -11.68
CA LEU A 223 -1.47 17.05 -11.82
C LEU A 223 -1.06 16.50 -10.45
N GLN A 224 -1.76 15.44 -10.02
CA GLN A 224 -1.37 14.65 -8.87
C GLN A 224 -0.21 13.74 -9.28
N TYR A 225 0.98 14.04 -8.78
CA TYR A 225 2.21 13.31 -9.08
C TYR A 225 2.47 12.20 -8.05
N VAL A 226 2.07 12.41 -6.79
CA VAL A 226 2.39 11.53 -5.66
C VAL A 226 3.92 11.33 -5.53
N GLN A 227 4.43 10.11 -5.67
CA GLN A 227 5.84 9.75 -5.55
C GLN A 227 6.13 8.57 -6.50
N ALA A 228 6.89 8.85 -7.56
CA ALA A 228 6.86 8.07 -8.79
C ALA A 228 8.08 7.17 -9.03
N GLY A 229 8.87 6.88 -7.99
CA GLY A 229 10.07 6.06 -8.10
C GLY A 229 11.16 6.70 -8.96
N GLN A 230 12.10 5.87 -9.43
CA GLN A 230 13.34 6.36 -10.05
C GLN A 230 13.15 6.99 -11.44
N GLU A 231 12.06 6.71 -12.14
CA GLU A 231 11.78 7.26 -13.48
C GLU A 231 10.72 8.35 -13.49
N GLY A 232 10.27 8.80 -12.31
CA GLY A 232 9.14 9.71 -12.18
C GLY A 232 9.25 10.99 -13.00
N GLY A 233 10.44 11.61 -13.10
CA GLY A 233 10.63 12.82 -13.92
C GLY A 233 10.42 12.57 -15.42
N ASN A 234 10.91 11.43 -15.92
CA ASN A 234 10.74 11.02 -17.31
C ASN A 234 9.28 10.64 -17.62
N ALA A 235 8.59 9.98 -16.70
CA ALA A 235 7.17 9.69 -16.81
C ALA A 235 6.32 10.97 -16.82
N PHE A 236 6.66 11.95 -15.98
CA PHE A 236 5.97 13.24 -15.94
C PHE A 236 6.11 13.98 -17.26
N ALA A 237 7.31 13.97 -17.85
CA ALA A 237 7.53 14.56 -19.15
C ALA A 237 6.74 13.85 -20.27
N ASP A 238 6.52 12.53 -20.19
CA ASP A 238 5.65 11.82 -21.15
C ASP A 238 4.20 12.30 -21.05
N VAL A 239 3.69 12.43 -19.84
CA VAL A 239 2.31 12.88 -19.61
C VAL A 239 2.13 14.32 -20.03
N VAL A 240 3.02 15.22 -19.60
CA VAL A 240 2.92 16.65 -19.94
C VAL A 240 3.09 16.89 -21.44
N SER A 241 3.90 16.10 -22.13
CA SER A 241 4.08 16.23 -23.59
C SER A 241 2.99 15.58 -24.43
N GLY A 242 2.14 14.73 -23.84
CA GLY A 242 1.12 13.97 -24.55
C GLY A 242 1.63 12.70 -25.23
N ASP A 243 2.88 12.31 -24.98
CA ASP A 243 3.39 10.98 -25.38
C ASP A 243 2.61 9.87 -24.66
N VAL A 244 2.19 10.13 -23.43
CA VAL A 244 1.27 9.30 -22.66
C VAL A 244 0.07 10.15 -22.26
N THR A 245 -1.13 9.66 -22.56
CA THR A 245 -2.36 10.28 -22.09
C THR A 245 -2.63 9.89 -20.63
N PRO A 246 -2.88 10.85 -19.72
CA PRO A 246 -3.18 10.53 -18.32
C PRO A 246 -4.46 9.69 -18.23
N SER A 247 -4.40 8.67 -17.37
CA SER A 247 -5.48 7.72 -17.14
C SER A 247 -5.59 7.26 -15.69
N GLY A 248 -4.81 7.86 -14.78
CA GLY A 248 -4.90 7.59 -13.36
C GLY A 248 -6.21 8.12 -12.77
N LYS A 249 -6.69 7.48 -11.70
CA LYS A 249 -7.91 7.85 -10.97
C LYS A 249 -7.64 7.89 -9.47
N MET A 250 -8.27 8.82 -8.76
CA MET A 250 -8.14 8.97 -7.32
C MET A 250 -8.51 7.69 -6.57
N THR A 251 -7.66 7.31 -5.63
CA THR A 251 -7.84 6.17 -4.71
C THR A 251 -8.44 6.59 -3.38
N ASP A 252 -8.51 7.90 -3.15
CA ASP A 252 -8.98 8.53 -1.92
C ASP A 252 -9.87 9.71 -2.29
N THR A 253 -10.86 9.99 -1.45
CA THR A 253 -11.70 11.18 -1.60
C THR A 253 -10.91 12.41 -1.22
N TRP A 254 -10.88 13.43 -2.09
CA TRP A 254 -10.25 14.71 -1.78
C TRP A 254 -11.30 15.67 -1.24
N ALA A 255 -11.29 15.89 0.07
CA ALA A 255 -12.20 16.82 0.74
C ALA A 255 -11.98 18.29 0.33
N LYS A 256 -12.95 19.16 0.62
CA LYS A 256 -12.79 20.61 0.39
C LYS A 256 -11.94 21.26 1.49
N ASP A 257 -12.12 20.81 2.72
CA ASP A 257 -11.34 21.18 3.90
C ASP A 257 -10.88 19.92 4.65
N TYR A 258 -9.79 20.01 5.42
CA TYR A 258 -9.34 18.90 6.27
C TYR A 258 -10.38 18.47 7.30
N TYR A 259 -11.11 19.41 7.88
CA TYR A 259 -12.08 19.12 8.94
C TYR A 259 -13.38 18.52 8.41
N ASP A 260 -13.52 18.35 7.09
CA ASP A 260 -14.62 17.58 6.50
C ASP A 260 -14.42 16.07 6.65
N TYR A 261 -13.19 15.56 6.85
CA TYR A 261 -12.96 14.13 7.05
C TYR A 261 -13.53 13.67 8.40
N PRO A 262 -14.11 12.45 8.46
CA PRO A 262 -14.62 11.92 9.72
C PRO A 262 -13.47 11.74 10.73
N GLY A 263 -13.68 12.17 11.97
CA GLY A 263 -12.67 12.08 13.03
C GLY A 263 -11.47 13.04 12.90
N ALA A 264 -11.48 13.99 11.95
CA ALA A 264 -10.35 14.89 11.71
C ALA A 264 -9.88 15.67 12.96
N GLU A 265 -10.80 16.06 13.83
CA GLU A 265 -10.53 16.80 15.08
C GLU A 265 -9.86 15.98 16.16
N VAL A 266 -9.99 14.65 16.11
CA VAL A 266 -9.55 13.72 17.17
C VAL A 266 -8.56 12.68 16.66
N TYR A 267 -8.09 12.78 15.42
CA TYR A 267 -7.11 11.83 14.88
C TYR A 267 -5.74 12.00 15.54
N SER A 268 -5.14 10.90 16.01
CA SER A 268 -3.74 10.86 16.44
C SER A 268 -3.43 11.90 17.52
N TYR A 269 -2.35 12.69 17.38
CA TYR A 269 -1.96 13.72 18.34
C TYR A 269 -3.06 14.74 18.66
N LYS A 270 -4.09 14.88 17.80
CA LYS A 270 -5.18 15.83 17.99
C LYS A 270 -6.18 15.38 19.06
N SER A 271 -6.29 14.09 19.36
CA SER A 271 -7.12 13.59 20.47
C SER A 271 -6.61 14.07 21.84
N GLY A 272 -5.32 14.38 21.95
CA GLY A 272 -4.62 14.57 23.22
C GLY A 272 -4.29 13.27 23.97
N ASP A 273 -4.62 12.11 23.39
CA ASP A 273 -4.35 10.77 23.92
C ASP A 273 -3.80 9.85 22.81
N LEU A 274 -2.49 9.63 22.81
CA LEU A 274 -1.84 8.75 21.85
C LEU A 274 -1.96 7.26 22.20
N MET A 275 -2.55 6.92 23.35
CA MET A 275 -2.68 5.53 23.80
C MET A 275 -3.93 4.84 23.25
N LYS A 276 -4.92 5.63 22.81
CA LYS A 276 -6.21 5.13 22.33
C LYS A 276 -6.65 5.89 21.08
N GLU A 277 -7.01 5.15 20.06
CA GLU A 277 -7.59 5.68 18.83
C GLU A 277 -8.97 5.06 18.62
N LYS A 278 -10.03 5.88 18.72
CA LYS A 278 -11.41 5.42 18.58
C LYS A 278 -11.90 5.57 17.15
N TYR A 279 -12.36 4.47 16.58
CA TYR A 279 -12.82 4.44 15.19
C TYR A 279 -14.33 4.73 15.17
N GLU A 280 -14.69 5.93 15.64
CA GLU A 280 -16.09 6.38 15.75
C GLU A 280 -16.76 6.56 14.37
N GLU A 281 -15.98 6.58 13.29
CA GLU A 281 -16.54 6.55 11.93
C GLU A 281 -17.09 5.17 11.53
N GLY A 282 -16.73 4.09 12.23
CA GLY A 282 -17.18 2.74 11.93
C GLY A 282 -16.88 2.33 10.48
N ILE A 283 -17.91 1.96 9.72
CA ILE A 283 -17.78 1.62 8.28
C ILE A 283 -17.66 2.86 7.37
N PHE A 284 -17.88 4.06 7.89
CA PHE A 284 -17.93 5.30 7.11
C PHE A 284 -16.53 5.92 6.95
N VAL A 285 -15.62 5.16 6.34
CA VAL A 285 -14.27 5.63 5.98
C VAL A 285 -14.28 6.16 4.56
N GLY A 286 -13.63 7.32 4.33
CA GLY A 286 -13.47 7.89 2.99
C GLY A 286 -14.80 8.16 2.29
N TYR A 287 -14.93 7.79 1.02
CA TYR A 287 -16.14 8.04 0.22
C TYR A 287 -17.41 7.43 0.82
N ARG A 288 -17.30 6.36 1.63
CA ARG A 288 -18.46 5.80 2.34
C ARG A 288 -19.10 6.84 3.26
N TYR A 289 -18.30 7.71 3.87
CA TYR A 289 -18.79 8.86 4.61
C TYR A 289 -19.27 9.97 3.68
N PHE A 290 -18.42 10.46 2.78
CA PHE A 290 -18.74 11.64 1.97
C PHE A 290 -20.01 11.44 1.12
N ASP A 291 -20.19 10.27 0.51
CA ASP A 291 -21.39 9.96 -0.27
C ASP A 291 -22.63 9.78 0.61
N THR A 292 -22.51 9.08 1.74
CA THR A 292 -23.68 8.77 2.58
C THR A 292 -24.20 10.01 3.30
N PHE A 293 -23.30 10.85 3.81
CA PHE A 293 -23.61 12.06 4.57
C PHE A 293 -23.77 13.30 3.67
N GLU A 294 -23.61 13.14 2.35
CA GLU A 294 -23.71 14.21 1.34
C GLU A 294 -22.74 15.37 1.62
N VAL A 295 -21.55 15.05 2.13
CA VAL A 295 -20.49 16.03 2.41
C VAL A 295 -19.81 16.41 1.08
N PRO A 296 -19.75 17.70 0.73
CA PRO A 296 -19.16 18.13 -0.53
C PRO A 296 -17.67 17.79 -0.62
N VAL A 297 -17.25 17.26 -1.76
CA VAL A 297 -15.85 16.94 -2.05
C VAL A 297 -15.27 17.90 -3.08
N ARG A 298 -13.95 18.02 -3.12
CA ARG A 298 -13.22 18.67 -4.22
C ARG A 298 -13.06 17.72 -5.39
N TYR A 299 -12.59 16.50 -5.11
CA TYR A 299 -12.51 15.40 -6.08
C TYR A 299 -13.06 14.12 -5.45
N SER A 300 -13.99 13.45 -6.13
CA SER A 300 -14.56 12.18 -5.67
C SER A 300 -13.53 11.05 -5.71
N PHE A 301 -13.76 10.02 -4.90
CA PHE A 301 -13.15 8.71 -5.11
C PHE A 301 -13.38 8.24 -6.56
N GLY A 302 -12.32 7.73 -7.18
CA GLY A 302 -12.31 7.31 -8.57
C GLY A 302 -12.20 8.43 -9.60
N TYR A 303 -12.11 9.72 -9.21
CA TYR A 303 -12.03 10.84 -10.17
C TYR A 303 -10.69 10.92 -10.88
N GLY A 304 -10.68 11.32 -12.16
CA GLY A 304 -9.47 11.66 -12.91
C GLY A 304 -9.76 11.95 -14.37
N MET A 305 -9.20 13.05 -14.88
CA MET A 305 -9.38 13.50 -16.26
C MET A 305 -8.41 12.79 -17.22
N SER A 306 -8.66 12.96 -18.51
CA SER A 306 -7.80 12.50 -19.61
C SER A 306 -7.63 13.63 -20.64
N TYR A 307 -6.75 13.43 -21.63
CA TYR A 307 -6.66 14.34 -22.80
C TYR A 307 -7.69 14.04 -23.89
N THR A 308 -8.48 12.99 -23.69
CA THR A 308 -9.59 12.60 -24.55
C THR A 308 -10.84 12.33 -23.72
N ASP A 309 -11.98 12.23 -24.37
CA ASP A 309 -13.26 11.93 -23.71
C ASP A 309 -13.66 10.48 -23.97
N PHE A 310 -14.42 9.90 -23.05
CA PHE A 310 -14.95 8.55 -23.16
C PHE A 310 -16.46 8.50 -22.92
N GLU A 311 -17.14 7.63 -23.65
CA GLU A 311 -18.51 7.21 -23.37
C GLU A 311 -18.48 5.78 -22.81
N ILE A 312 -19.14 5.56 -21.68
CA ILE A 312 -19.34 4.24 -21.07
C ILE A 312 -20.81 3.87 -21.22
N ARG A 313 -21.09 2.78 -21.95
CA ARG A 313 -22.43 2.24 -22.12
C ARG A 313 -22.53 0.87 -21.45
N THR A 314 -23.46 0.73 -20.52
CA THR A 314 -23.82 -0.57 -19.95
C THR A 314 -24.62 -1.38 -20.98
N ASP A 315 -24.11 -2.55 -21.33
CA ASP A 315 -24.78 -3.46 -22.28
C ASP A 315 -25.60 -4.53 -21.57
N ASP A 316 -25.12 -5.06 -20.44
CA ASP A 316 -25.78 -6.17 -19.73
C ASP A 316 -25.36 -6.29 -18.26
N ILE A 317 -26.25 -6.83 -17.43
CA ILE A 317 -25.99 -7.20 -16.03
C ILE A 317 -26.56 -8.61 -15.81
N LYS A 318 -25.78 -9.51 -15.23
CA LYS A 318 -26.15 -10.91 -15.01
C LYS A 318 -25.69 -11.43 -13.66
N VAL A 319 -26.39 -12.45 -13.16
CA VAL A 319 -25.94 -13.27 -12.03
C VAL A 319 -25.79 -14.71 -12.49
N SER A 320 -24.60 -15.27 -12.29
CA SER A 320 -24.24 -16.64 -12.64
C SER A 320 -23.93 -17.48 -11.39
N GLY A 321 -23.90 -18.80 -11.52
CA GLY A 321 -23.57 -19.69 -10.40
C GLY A 321 -24.61 -19.73 -9.28
N ARG A 322 -25.89 -19.44 -9.58
CA ARG A 322 -26.99 -19.58 -8.62
C ARG A 322 -27.06 -21.02 -8.09
N GLY A 323 -27.26 -21.19 -6.78
CA GLY A 323 -27.22 -22.50 -6.12
C GLY A 323 -25.82 -23.06 -5.86
N MET A 324 -24.75 -22.35 -6.28
CA MET A 324 -23.37 -22.70 -5.95
C MET A 324 -22.87 -21.84 -4.78
N MET A 325 -21.74 -22.23 -4.18
CA MET A 325 -21.14 -21.52 -3.02
C MET A 325 -20.68 -20.09 -3.35
N ASN A 326 -20.26 -19.84 -4.59
CA ASN A 326 -19.73 -18.54 -5.01
C ASN A 326 -20.46 -18.00 -6.25
N PRO A 327 -21.74 -17.60 -6.13
CA PRO A 327 -22.46 -16.95 -7.23
C PRO A 327 -21.79 -15.62 -7.57
N LYS A 328 -21.77 -15.25 -8.86
CA LYS A 328 -21.06 -14.07 -9.34
C LYS A 328 -21.98 -13.11 -10.09
N VAL A 329 -21.77 -11.82 -9.89
CA VAL A 329 -22.38 -10.73 -10.65
C VAL A 329 -21.43 -10.36 -11.79
N SER A 330 -21.95 -10.28 -13.02
CA SER A 330 -21.20 -9.86 -14.20
C SER A 330 -21.86 -8.64 -14.82
N VAL A 331 -21.05 -7.63 -15.13
CA VAL A 331 -21.48 -6.39 -15.79
C VAL A 331 -20.69 -6.27 -17.09
N THR A 332 -21.39 -6.22 -18.21
CA THR A 332 -20.80 -5.99 -19.54
C THR A 332 -21.01 -4.55 -19.95
N VAL A 333 -19.93 -3.89 -20.32
CA VAL A 333 -19.92 -2.48 -20.76
C VAL A 333 -19.15 -2.34 -22.07
N THR A 334 -19.53 -1.35 -22.86
CA THR A 334 -18.75 -0.87 -24.00
C THR A 334 -18.24 0.53 -23.72
N VAL A 335 -16.92 0.69 -23.72
CA VAL A 335 -16.24 1.97 -23.59
C VAL A 335 -15.78 2.43 -24.96
N THR A 336 -16.07 3.68 -25.32
CA THR A 336 -15.66 4.29 -26.59
C THR A 336 -14.85 5.55 -26.33
N ASN A 337 -13.67 5.65 -26.93
CA ASN A 337 -12.93 6.92 -26.97
C ASN A 337 -13.65 7.87 -27.94
N THR A 338 -14.34 8.88 -27.43
CA THR A 338 -15.13 9.81 -28.23
C THR A 338 -14.34 11.02 -28.70
N GLY A 339 -13.10 11.20 -28.27
CA GLY A 339 -12.25 12.27 -28.78
C GLY A 339 -11.78 12.05 -30.22
N ASP A 340 -11.04 13.04 -30.74
CA ASP A 340 -10.60 13.08 -32.14
C ASP A 340 -9.07 13.01 -32.30
N THR A 341 -8.32 13.30 -31.23
CA THR A 341 -6.86 13.53 -31.32
C THR A 341 -6.07 12.48 -30.57
N TYR A 342 -6.36 12.27 -29.29
CA TYR A 342 -5.53 11.45 -28.41
C TYR A 342 -6.11 10.05 -28.25
N ALA A 343 -5.23 9.05 -28.35
CA ALA A 343 -5.52 7.74 -27.79
C ALA A 343 -5.50 7.81 -26.27
N GLY A 344 -6.25 6.96 -25.58
CA GLY A 344 -6.29 6.96 -24.12
C GLY A 344 -6.86 5.68 -23.54
N LYS A 345 -6.74 5.54 -22.23
CA LYS A 345 -7.36 4.46 -21.44
C LYS A 345 -8.39 5.05 -20.51
N GLU A 346 -9.42 4.27 -20.19
CA GLU A 346 -10.45 4.64 -19.22
C GLU A 346 -10.67 3.51 -18.21
N VAL A 347 -11.05 3.90 -17.00
CA VAL A 347 -11.39 2.99 -15.90
C VAL A 347 -12.91 2.97 -15.74
N VAL A 348 -13.50 1.77 -15.85
CA VAL A 348 -14.89 1.53 -15.51
C VAL A 348 -14.96 1.12 -14.04
N GLN A 349 -15.84 1.77 -13.29
CA GLN A 349 -16.07 1.55 -11.87
C GLN A 349 -17.53 1.16 -11.66
N ILE A 350 -17.75 0.10 -10.88
CA ILE A 350 -19.07 -0.43 -10.54
C ILE A 350 -19.28 -0.25 -9.06
N TYR A 351 -20.32 0.50 -8.70
CA TYR A 351 -20.73 0.72 -7.32
C TYR A 351 -22.07 0.02 -7.04
N ALA A 352 -22.27 -0.40 -5.79
CA ALA A 352 -23.51 -1.00 -5.33
C ALA A 352 -24.13 -0.18 -4.19
N SER A 353 -25.44 0.09 -4.29
CA SER A 353 -26.26 0.53 -3.16
C SER A 353 -27.00 -0.65 -2.58
N CYS A 354 -26.64 -1.06 -1.37
CA CYS A 354 -27.33 -2.13 -0.66
C CYS A 354 -28.63 -1.61 0.00
N PRO A 355 -29.63 -2.48 0.25
CA PRO A 355 -30.88 -2.09 0.91
C PRO A 355 -30.64 -1.40 2.26
N GLN A 356 -31.32 -0.29 2.49
CA GLN A 356 -31.25 0.50 3.74
C GLN A 356 -32.20 -0.07 4.80
N GLY A 357 -32.01 -1.37 5.07
CA GLY A 357 -32.81 -2.20 5.98
C GLY A 357 -32.48 -2.00 7.46
N ARG A 358 -32.30 -3.10 8.20
CA ARG A 358 -32.05 -3.06 9.65
C ARG A 358 -30.62 -2.64 9.97
N LEU A 359 -29.64 -3.13 9.19
CA LEU A 359 -28.25 -2.68 9.35
C LEU A 359 -28.07 -1.35 8.65
N VAL A 360 -27.54 -0.37 9.38
CA VAL A 360 -27.06 0.91 8.83
C VAL A 360 -25.96 0.63 7.81
N LYS A 361 -26.04 1.20 6.60
CA LYS A 361 -25.04 0.99 5.54
C LYS A 361 -24.62 2.31 4.92
N GLU A 362 -23.46 2.31 4.28
CA GLU A 362 -23.11 3.33 3.31
C GLU A 362 -24.10 3.36 2.14
N PHE A 363 -24.19 4.51 1.46
CA PHE A 363 -25.09 4.66 0.33
C PHE A 363 -24.60 3.93 -0.92
N ARG A 364 -23.31 4.01 -1.23
CA ARG A 364 -22.64 3.24 -2.28
C ARG A 364 -21.31 2.70 -1.80
N ARG A 365 -20.96 1.50 -2.27
CA ARG A 365 -19.63 0.87 -2.13
C ARG A 365 -19.10 0.39 -3.48
N LEU A 366 -17.79 0.40 -3.68
CA LEU A 366 -17.15 -0.19 -4.86
C LEU A 366 -17.36 -1.71 -4.83
N ALA A 367 -17.84 -2.24 -5.95
CA ALA A 367 -18.14 -3.66 -6.13
C ALA A 367 -17.26 -4.33 -7.20
N GLY A 368 -16.79 -3.55 -8.18
CA GLY A 368 -15.85 -4.04 -9.20
C GLY A 368 -15.31 -2.91 -10.06
N PHE A 369 -14.23 -3.17 -10.77
CA PHE A 369 -13.63 -2.21 -11.70
C PHE A 369 -12.86 -2.92 -12.81
N GLY A 370 -12.52 -2.18 -13.87
CA GLY A 370 -11.65 -2.65 -14.94
C GLY A 370 -11.14 -1.50 -15.79
N LYS A 371 -9.92 -1.62 -16.32
CA LYS A 371 -9.30 -0.62 -17.19
C LYS A 371 -9.28 -1.09 -18.63
N THR A 372 -9.54 -0.18 -19.57
CA THR A 372 -9.46 -0.48 -21.00
C THR A 372 -8.01 -0.70 -21.43
N LYS A 373 -7.83 -1.37 -22.57
CA LYS A 373 -6.62 -1.21 -23.37
C LYS A 373 -6.51 0.25 -23.84
N LEU A 374 -5.37 0.61 -24.44
CA LEU A 374 -5.24 1.91 -25.10
C LEU A 374 -6.18 1.96 -26.32
N LEU A 375 -7.14 2.88 -26.31
CA LEU A 375 -8.13 3.08 -27.37
C LEU A 375 -7.73 4.26 -28.24
N ALA A 376 -7.56 4.02 -29.54
CA ALA A 376 -7.43 5.10 -30.52
C ALA A 376 -8.70 5.97 -30.57
N PRO A 377 -8.65 7.21 -31.11
CA PRO A 377 -9.86 8.00 -31.34
C PRO A 377 -10.93 7.19 -32.08
N LYS A 378 -12.16 7.22 -31.55
CA LYS A 378 -13.35 6.47 -32.02
C LYS A 378 -13.28 4.96 -31.89
N GLU A 379 -12.22 4.41 -31.31
CA GLU A 379 -12.15 2.98 -30.99
C GLU A 379 -13.01 2.67 -29.76
N SER A 380 -13.63 1.48 -29.76
CA SER A 380 -14.37 0.95 -28.63
C SER A 380 -13.78 -0.37 -28.12
N GLN A 381 -13.93 -0.63 -26.83
CA GLN A 381 -13.73 -1.93 -26.22
C GLN A 381 -14.97 -2.32 -25.43
N THR A 382 -15.48 -3.52 -25.69
CA THR A 382 -16.43 -4.19 -24.79
C THR A 382 -15.63 -4.99 -23.78
N MET A 383 -15.98 -4.88 -22.51
CA MET A 383 -15.39 -5.67 -21.42
C MET A 383 -16.47 -6.17 -20.47
N THR A 384 -16.22 -7.32 -19.83
CA THR A 384 -17.07 -7.87 -18.79
C THR A 384 -16.31 -7.92 -17.47
N ILE A 385 -16.83 -7.21 -16.47
CA ILE A 385 -16.29 -7.18 -15.11
C ILE A 385 -17.15 -8.09 -14.25
N THR A 386 -16.53 -9.07 -13.58
CA THR A 386 -17.23 -10.09 -12.79
C THR A 386 -16.68 -10.13 -11.37
N PHE A 387 -17.56 -10.04 -10.37
CA PHE A 387 -17.24 -10.06 -8.95
C PHE A 387 -18.18 -10.99 -8.17
N PRO A 388 -17.79 -11.53 -7.00
CA PRO A 388 -18.64 -12.44 -6.22
C PRO A 388 -19.83 -11.68 -5.64
N LEU A 389 -20.99 -12.34 -5.56
CA LEU A 389 -22.17 -11.80 -4.86
C LEU A 389 -21.85 -11.47 -3.39
N TYR A 390 -20.88 -12.19 -2.81
CA TYR A 390 -20.33 -11.94 -1.48
C TYR A 390 -19.89 -10.48 -1.26
N GLN A 391 -19.46 -9.78 -2.32
CA GLN A 391 -19.08 -8.35 -2.25
C GLN A 391 -20.24 -7.44 -1.80
N LEU A 392 -21.49 -7.89 -1.94
CA LEU A 392 -22.69 -7.14 -1.56
C LEU A 392 -23.15 -7.42 -0.11
N THR A 393 -22.45 -8.29 0.63
CA THR A 393 -22.81 -8.64 2.00
C THR A 393 -22.46 -7.54 3.00
N SER A 394 -23.17 -7.54 4.13
CA SER A 394 -22.79 -6.79 5.34
C SER A 394 -22.60 -7.77 6.49
N TYR A 395 -21.74 -7.42 7.44
CA TYR A 395 -21.51 -8.25 8.62
C TYR A 395 -22.55 -7.94 9.73
N GLU A 396 -23.21 -8.97 10.24
CA GLU A 396 -24.17 -8.90 11.34
C GLU A 396 -23.54 -9.49 12.61
N GLU A 397 -23.12 -8.64 13.54
CA GLU A 397 -22.45 -9.05 14.80
C GLU A 397 -23.35 -9.90 15.71
N GLU A 398 -24.67 -9.65 15.70
CA GLU A 398 -25.64 -10.39 16.53
C GLU A 398 -25.67 -11.90 16.19
N SER A 399 -25.52 -12.25 14.91
CA SER A 399 -25.51 -13.63 14.45
C SER A 399 -24.12 -14.14 14.06
N ALA A 400 -23.07 -13.30 14.18
CA ALA A 400 -21.74 -13.55 13.66
C ALA A 400 -21.77 -14.04 12.21
N SER A 401 -22.33 -13.26 11.27
CA SER A 401 -22.50 -13.74 9.89
C SER A 401 -22.41 -12.65 8.83
N TRP A 402 -21.93 -13.02 7.64
CA TRP A 402 -22.05 -12.24 6.41
C TRP A 402 -23.41 -12.48 5.76
N ILE A 403 -24.21 -11.42 5.65
CA ILE A 403 -25.61 -11.52 5.22
C ILE A 403 -25.92 -10.59 4.05
N LEU A 404 -26.96 -10.96 3.30
CA LEU A 404 -27.68 -10.07 2.40
C LEU A 404 -29.05 -9.79 3.01
N GLU A 405 -29.40 -8.51 3.19
CA GLU A 405 -30.75 -8.12 3.62
C GLU A 405 -31.71 -8.11 2.42
N PRO A 406 -33.00 -8.45 2.62
CA PRO A 406 -33.97 -8.43 1.54
C PRO A 406 -34.16 -7.01 1.00
N GLY A 407 -34.48 -6.90 -0.28
CA GLY A 407 -34.68 -5.64 -0.98
C GLY A 407 -33.90 -5.51 -2.28
N MET A 408 -33.91 -4.30 -2.83
CA MET A 408 -33.23 -4.00 -4.09
C MET A 408 -31.79 -3.53 -3.85
N TYR A 409 -30.86 -4.08 -4.60
CA TYR A 409 -29.47 -3.68 -4.68
C TYR A 409 -29.24 -2.91 -5.99
N GLY A 410 -29.01 -1.60 -5.91
CA GLY A 410 -28.77 -0.76 -7.08
C GLY A 410 -27.35 -0.91 -7.62
N ILE A 411 -27.19 -1.08 -8.94
CA ILE A 411 -25.88 -1.19 -9.61
C ILE A 411 -25.61 0.08 -10.42
N TRP A 412 -24.56 0.80 -10.03
CA TRP A 412 -24.15 2.08 -10.60
C TRP A 412 -22.84 1.91 -11.36
N ILE A 413 -22.74 2.52 -12.53
CA ILE A 413 -21.59 2.35 -13.43
C ILE A 413 -21.11 3.72 -13.89
N GLY A 414 -19.81 3.96 -13.86
CA GLY A 414 -19.21 5.22 -14.30
C GLY A 414 -17.69 5.15 -14.34
N ASN A 415 -17.05 6.31 -14.38
CA ASN A 415 -15.59 6.47 -14.30
C ASN A 415 -15.15 7.31 -13.09
N ASP A 416 -16.09 7.71 -12.22
CA ASP A 416 -15.88 8.17 -10.84
C ASP A 416 -17.19 7.99 -10.04
N LEU A 417 -17.13 8.07 -8.71
CA LEU A 417 -18.30 7.85 -7.85
C LEU A 417 -19.45 8.85 -8.10
N ASN A 418 -19.14 10.14 -8.23
CA ASN A 418 -20.16 11.21 -8.29
C ASN A 418 -20.92 11.22 -9.62
N THR A 419 -20.27 10.81 -10.71
CA THR A 419 -20.90 10.76 -12.04
C THR A 419 -21.45 9.39 -12.42
N SER A 420 -21.26 8.38 -11.56
CA SER A 420 -21.79 7.03 -11.78
C SER A 420 -23.32 7.03 -11.97
N VAL A 421 -23.79 6.26 -12.96
CA VAL A 421 -25.20 6.19 -13.35
C VAL A 421 -25.81 4.86 -12.97
N LEU A 422 -27.03 4.90 -12.41
CA LEU A 422 -27.81 3.70 -12.12
C LEU A 422 -28.12 2.97 -13.43
N SER A 423 -27.67 1.72 -13.52
CA SER A 423 -27.75 0.92 -14.75
C SER A 423 -28.63 -0.32 -14.62
N GLY A 424 -28.95 -0.73 -13.40
CA GLY A 424 -29.86 -1.83 -13.11
C GLY A 424 -29.89 -2.15 -11.63
N ALA A 425 -30.57 -3.23 -11.27
CA ALA A 425 -30.65 -3.68 -9.89
C ALA A 425 -30.71 -5.21 -9.77
N LEU A 426 -30.36 -5.72 -8.59
CA LEU A 426 -30.71 -7.05 -8.14
C LEU A 426 -31.83 -6.93 -7.11
N GLU A 427 -32.74 -7.90 -7.02
CA GLU A 427 -33.81 -7.89 -6.00
C GLU A 427 -33.82 -9.22 -5.26
N LEU A 428 -33.56 -9.17 -3.95
CA LEU A 428 -33.55 -10.33 -3.07
C LEU A 428 -34.85 -10.38 -2.25
N ASP A 429 -35.51 -11.53 -2.23
CA ASP A 429 -36.82 -11.69 -1.60
C ASP A 429 -36.79 -11.83 -0.08
N GLU A 430 -35.81 -12.57 0.47
CA GLU A 430 -35.66 -12.83 1.90
C GLU A 430 -34.19 -12.65 2.33
N LYS A 431 -33.95 -12.50 3.64
CA LYS A 431 -32.58 -12.46 4.18
C LYS A 431 -31.84 -13.75 3.80
N ALA A 432 -30.64 -13.63 3.26
CA ALA A 432 -29.75 -14.75 2.99
C ALA A 432 -28.49 -14.65 3.86
N VAL A 433 -28.07 -15.78 4.43
CA VAL A 433 -26.78 -15.91 5.13
C VAL A 433 -25.79 -16.54 4.18
N MET A 434 -24.76 -15.80 3.77
CA MET A 434 -23.73 -16.32 2.87
C MET A 434 -22.65 -17.07 3.63
N THR A 435 -22.19 -16.52 4.75
CA THR A 435 -21.15 -17.14 5.58
C THR A 435 -21.50 -16.96 7.05
N ALA A 436 -21.54 -18.05 7.81
CA ALA A 436 -21.69 -18.06 9.25
C ALA A 436 -20.32 -18.27 9.92
N CYS A 437 -19.98 -17.37 10.84
CA CYS A 437 -18.70 -17.25 11.54
C CYS A 437 -18.91 -17.29 13.07
N GLU A 438 -17.85 -17.01 13.81
CA GLU A 438 -17.85 -16.61 15.21
C GLU A 438 -17.47 -15.13 15.35
N ASN A 439 -17.90 -14.51 16.45
CA ASN A 439 -17.46 -13.16 16.78
C ASN A 439 -15.98 -13.14 17.18
N ILE A 440 -15.27 -12.11 16.73
CA ILE A 440 -13.84 -11.89 16.93
C ILE A 440 -13.55 -10.49 17.47
N CYS A 441 -12.44 -10.34 18.19
CA CYS A 441 -11.93 -9.08 18.71
C CYS A 441 -13.00 -8.29 19.50
N PRO A 442 -13.62 -8.88 20.54
CA PRO A 442 -14.74 -8.26 21.23
C PRO A 442 -14.36 -6.89 21.79
N LEU A 443 -15.26 -5.93 21.59
CA LEU A 443 -15.09 -4.56 22.05
C LEU A 443 -15.03 -4.53 23.60
N LYS A 444 -13.99 -3.88 24.16
CA LYS A 444 -13.77 -3.79 25.61
C LYS A 444 -14.26 -2.50 26.26
N GLU A 445 -14.54 -1.48 25.45
CA GLU A 445 -14.93 -0.15 25.88
C GLU A 445 -16.06 0.39 25.00
N GLU A 446 -16.88 1.30 25.53
CA GLU A 446 -17.98 1.89 24.75
C GLU A 446 -17.45 2.70 23.56
N LEU A 447 -18.01 2.44 22.38
CA LEU A 447 -17.73 3.13 21.13
C LEU A 447 -19.04 3.69 20.56
N ASN A 448 -19.07 5.00 20.33
CA ASN A 448 -20.23 5.67 19.75
C ASN A 448 -19.97 5.96 18.28
N GLU A 449 -20.43 5.06 17.41
CA GLU A 449 -20.25 5.25 15.98
C GLU A 449 -21.20 6.31 15.40
N ILE A 450 -20.72 7.07 14.42
CA ILE A 450 -21.55 7.99 13.65
C ILE A 450 -22.61 7.21 12.87
N VAL A 451 -23.80 7.79 12.79
CA VAL A 451 -24.90 7.22 12.02
C VAL A 451 -25.49 8.30 11.11
N PRO A 452 -25.82 7.97 9.85
CA PRO A 452 -26.45 8.93 8.96
C PRO A 452 -27.90 9.19 9.37
N ASP A 453 -28.45 10.28 8.86
CA ASP A 453 -29.89 10.56 8.96
C ASP A 453 -30.67 9.49 8.16
N ALA A 454 -31.35 8.60 8.89
CA ALA A 454 -32.06 7.47 8.30
C ALA A 454 -33.16 7.92 7.32
N GLU A 455 -33.87 9.03 7.60
CA GLU A 455 -34.92 9.52 6.72
C GLU A 455 -34.34 10.01 5.40
N LYS A 456 -33.19 10.71 5.44
CA LYS A 456 -32.51 11.17 4.22
C LYS A 456 -31.99 10.01 3.38
N VAL A 457 -31.35 9.02 4.00
CA VAL A 457 -30.80 7.86 3.31
C VAL A 457 -31.91 7.00 2.69
N GLN A 458 -33.01 6.77 3.41
CA GLN A 458 -34.19 6.08 2.88
C GLN A 458 -34.90 6.86 1.77
N ALA A 459 -34.96 8.19 1.86
CA ALA A 459 -35.51 9.02 0.79
C ALA A 459 -34.67 8.90 -0.50
N ARG A 460 -33.34 8.89 -0.38
CA ARG A 460 -32.43 8.63 -1.51
C ARG A 460 -32.62 7.23 -2.06
N GLU A 461 -32.81 6.23 -1.20
CA GLU A 461 -33.10 4.86 -1.62
C GLU A 461 -34.39 4.78 -2.46
N ALA A 462 -35.48 5.33 -1.93
CA ALA A 462 -36.76 5.35 -2.61
C ALA A 462 -36.70 6.10 -3.96
N ALA A 463 -35.88 7.16 -4.05
CA ALA A 463 -35.69 7.93 -5.27
C ALA A 463 -35.05 7.07 -6.39
N TRP A 464 -33.96 6.36 -6.10
CA TRP A 464 -33.32 5.53 -7.13
C TRP A 464 -34.16 4.28 -7.46
N GLN A 465 -34.86 3.68 -6.50
CA GLN A 465 -35.79 2.58 -6.77
C GLN A 465 -36.95 3.00 -7.68
N LYS A 466 -37.44 4.24 -7.50
CA LYS A 466 -38.43 4.84 -8.40
C LYS A 466 -37.84 5.03 -9.80
N GLU A 467 -36.60 5.48 -9.91
CA GLU A 467 -35.91 5.62 -11.19
C GLU A 467 -35.80 4.28 -11.94
N VAL A 468 -35.44 3.17 -11.25
CA VAL A 468 -35.42 1.82 -11.84
C VAL A 468 -36.75 1.47 -12.51
N LYS A 469 -37.86 1.74 -11.81
CA LYS A 469 -39.23 1.45 -12.29
C LYS A 469 -39.62 2.36 -13.46
N GLU A 470 -39.35 3.66 -13.36
CA GLU A 470 -39.72 4.65 -14.39
C GLU A 470 -38.92 4.46 -15.69
N LYS A 471 -37.62 4.18 -15.59
CA LYS A 471 -36.74 3.91 -16.73
C LYS A 471 -36.81 2.45 -17.22
N ARG A 472 -37.55 1.58 -16.54
CA ARG A 472 -37.69 0.14 -16.86
C ARG A 472 -36.34 -0.56 -16.99
N MET A 473 -35.44 -0.28 -16.04
CA MET A 473 -34.12 -0.90 -16.02
C MET A 473 -34.21 -2.39 -15.72
N SER A 474 -33.14 -3.13 -16.02
CA SER A 474 -33.04 -4.55 -15.69
C SER A 474 -33.07 -4.76 -14.17
N VAL A 475 -33.96 -5.64 -13.70
CA VAL A 475 -34.00 -6.11 -12.31
C VAL A 475 -33.83 -7.62 -12.32
N ILE A 476 -32.78 -8.09 -11.66
CA ILE A 476 -32.45 -9.51 -11.59
C ILE A 476 -32.95 -10.06 -10.26
N GLU A 477 -34.00 -10.88 -10.31
CA GLU A 477 -34.51 -11.55 -9.12
C GLU A 477 -33.51 -12.58 -8.58
N LEU A 478 -33.29 -12.55 -7.27
CA LEU A 478 -32.52 -13.49 -6.48
C LEU A 478 -33.42 -14.11 -5.41
N LYS A 479 -33.21 -15.39 -5.17
CA LYS A 479 -33.92 -16.15 -4.14
C LYS A 479 -32.98 -16.51 -3.02
N ALA A 480 -33.32 -16.17 -1.78
CA ALA A 480 -32.52 -16.57 -0.61
C ALA A 480 -32.32 -18.09 -0.56
N SER A 481 -33.32 -18.86 -0.98
CA SER A 481 -33.23 -20.33 -1.09
C SER A 481 -32.21 -20.85 -2.11
N GLU A 482 -31.72 -20.01 -3.02
CA GLU A 482 -30.69 -20.33 -4.01
C GLU A 482 -29.27 -19.93 -3.55
N ILE A 483 -29.14 -19.33 -2.37
CA ILE A 483 -27.87 -18.88 -1.81
C ILE A 483 -27.49 -19.82 -0.67
N PRO A 484 -26.58 -20.79 -0.90
CA PRO A 484 -26.14 -21.68 0.15
C PRO A 484 -25.33 -20.92 1.21
N THR A 485 -25.47 -21.33 2.46
CA THR A 485 -24.68 -20.80 3.58
C THR A 485 -23.41 -21.62 3.76
N GLU A 486 -22.26 -20.95 3.64
CA GLU A 486 -20.98 -21.45 4.13
C GLU A 486 -20.96 -21.39 5.66
N LYS A 487 -20.48 -22.46 6.30
CA LYS A 487 -20.23 -22.47 7.74
C LYS A 487 -18.73 -22.62 7.93
N VAL A 488 -18.12 -21.63 8.58
CA VAL A 488 -16.70 -21.68 8.91
C VAL A 488 -16.47 -22.82 9.89
N ASP A 489 -15.37 -23.54 9.68
CA ASP A 489 -14.97 -24.66 10.52
C ASP A 489 -13.69 -24.30 11.27
N TYR A 490 -13.85 -23.84 12.52
CA TYR A 490 -12.76 -23.43 13.41
C TYR A 490 -11.99 -24.65 13.92
N GLN A 491 -10.82 -24.90 13.34
CA GLN A 491 -10.06 -26.11 13.63
C GLN A 491 -9.26 -25.99 14.94
N PRO A 492 -9.22 -27.06 15.76
CA PRO A 492 -8.22 -27.14 16.81
C PRO A 492 -6.82 -27.23 16.20
N VAL A 493 -5.80 -26.97 17.01
CA VAL A 493 -4.41 -27.20 16.60
C VAL A 493 -4.24 -28.68 16.21
N PRO A 494 -3.72 -28.98 15.00
CA PRO A 494 -3.65 -30.36 14.52
C PRO A 494 -2.72 -31.20 15.39
N GLU A 495 -3.15 -32.42 15.71
CA GLU A 495 -2.34 -33.39 16.47
C GLU A 495 -1.16 -33.94 15.62
N GLU A 496 -1.35 -34.05 14.30
CA GLU A 496 -0.33 -34.51 13.36
C GLU A 496 -0.05 -33.46 12.28
N LEU A 497 1.23 -33.16 12.07
CA LEU A 497 1.69 -32.22 11.06
C LEU A 497 2.07 -32.96 9.77
N PRO A 498 1.47 -32.62 8.61
CA PRO A 498 1.63 -33.41 7.40
C PRO A 498 2.97 -33.17 6.69
N GLY A 499 3.30 -34.08 5.77
CA GLY A 499 4.39 -33.87 4.81
C GLY A 499 5.80 -33.84 5.41
N LYS A 500 6.74 -33.28 4.64
CA LYS A 500 8.17 -33.25 5.03
C LYS A 500 8.42 -32.28 6.19
N ALA A 501 7.78 -31.11 6.18
CA ALA A 501 7.90 -30.11 7.25
C ALA A 501 7.48 -30.70 8.60
N GLY A 502 6.33 -31.39 8.66
CA GLY A 502 5.87 -32.02 9.90
C GLY A 502 6.86 -33.05 10.45
N LYS A 503 7.39 -33.94 9.59
CA LYS A 503 8.42 -34.92 9.99
C LYS A 503 9.69 -34.26 10.54
N ILE A 504 10.10 -33.13 9.98
CA ILE A 504 11.25 -32.37 10.48
C ILE A 504 10.92 -31.82 11.86
N VAL A 505 9.82 -31.07 11.99
CA VAL A 505 9.40 -30.40 13.23
C VAL A 505 9.25 -31.40 14.39
N GLU A 506 8.70 -32.58 14.14
CA GLU A 506 8.57 -33.64 15.14
C GLU A 506 9.90 -34.17 15.69
N SER A 507 10.99 -34.01 14.93
CA SER A 507 12.32 -34.49 15.32
C SER A 507 13.21 -33.44 15.98
N LEU A 508 12.76 -32.18 16.05
CA LEU A 508 13.55 -31.08 16.60
C LEU A 508 13.47 -31.03 18.14
N SER A 509 14.56 -30.57 18.77
CA SER A 509 14.56 -30.27 20.20
C SER A 509 13.78 -28.99 20.51
N VAL A 510 13.40 -28.80 21.78
CA VAL A 510 12.73 -27.57 22.23
C VAL A 510 13.58 -26.32 21.96
N ASP A 511 14.89 -26.39 22.13
CA ASP A 511 15.79 -25.28 21.83
C ASP A 511 15.80 -24.95 20.33
N GLN A 512 15.77 -25.96 19.46
CA GLN A 512 15.69 -25.74 18.01
C GLN A 512 14.35 -25.16 17.59
N LEU A 513 13.24 -25.64 18.18
CA LEU A 513 11.91 -25.07 17.95
C LEU A 513 11.86 -23.60 18.38
N ALA A 514 12.38 -23.27 19.56
CA ALA A 514 12.44 -21.88 20.04
C ALA A 514 13.29 -20.98 19.12
N LEU A 515 14.40 -21.49 18.59
CA LEU A 515 15.24 -20.76 17.63
C LEU A 515 14.52 -20.51 16.29
N LEU A 516 13.78 -21.50 15.78
CA LEU A 516 13.00 -21.37 14.55
C LEU A 516 11.73 -20.52 14.72
N ALA A 517 11.27 -20.30 15.95
CA ALA A 517 10.16 -19.40 16.28
C ALA A 517 10.52 -17.92 16.09
N THR A 518 11.78 -17.61 15.74
CA THR A 518 12.30 -16.25 15.71
C THR A 518 13.25 -16.02 14.53
N GLY A 519 13.31 -14.78 14.04
CA GLY A 519 14.34 -14.37 13.08
C GLY A 519 15.72 -14.24 13.73
N ASP A 520 16.79 -14.51 12.98
CA ASP A 520 18.18 -14.27 13.39
C ASP A 520 18.57 -12.82 13.03
N PRO A 521 18.92 -11.97 14.01
CA PRO A 521 19.35 -10.59 13.77
C PRO A 521 20.78 -10.48 13.21
N GLY A 522 21.45 -11.59 12.89
CA GLY A 522 22.74 -11.57 12.21
C GLY A 522 23.87 -11.00 13.05
N ARG A 523 24.56 -11.87 13.81
CA ARG A 523 25.66 -11.46 14.71
C ARG A 523 26.85 -10.75 14.04
N ALA A 524 26.94 -10.76 12.71
CA ALA A 524 28.07 -10.22 11.95
C ALA A 524 27.90 -8.75 11.49
N GLN A 525 26.68 -8.18 11.47
CA GLN A 525 26.43 -6.82 10.95
C GLN A 525 26.04 -5.77 12.01
N GLY A 526 26.19 -6.10 13.31
CA GLY A 526 26.03 -5.15 14.42
C GLY A 526 24.64 -4.54 14.52
N ASN A 527 23.66 -5.26 15.06
CA ASN A 527 22.33 -4.79 15.52
C ASN A 527 21.68 -3.63 14.71
N ALA A 528 21.84 -3.62 13.39
CA ALA A 528 21.23 -2.61 12.53
C ALA A 528 19.79 -3.02 12.23
N LEU A 529 18.82 -2.40 12.90
CA LEU A 529 17.39 -2.61 12.63
C LEU A 529 17.13 -2.41 11.12
N GLY A 530 16.59 -3.43 10.45
CA GLY A 530 16.31 -3.38 9.00
C GLY A 530 17.51 -3.56 8.06
N SER A 531 18.71 -3.92 8.57
CA SER A 531 19.89 -4.27 7.75
C SER A 531 20.77 -5.33 8.44
N ALA A 532 20.15 -6.39 8.93
CA ALA A 532 20.76 -7.46 9.73
C ALA A 532 21.15 -8.73 8.94
N GLY A 533 20.74 -8.84 7.66
CA GLY A 533 20.98 -10.05 6.86
C GLY A 533 22.45 -10.44 6.74
N ILE A 534 22.78 -11.70 7.05
CA ILE A 534 24.14 -12.24 7.02
C ILE A 534 24.58 -12.52 5.58
N SER A 535 23.73 -13.21 4.83
CA SER A 535 24.00 -13.69 3.47
C SER A 535 23.54 -12.74 2.38
N VAL A 536 22.58 -11.86 2.68
CA VAL A 536 22.11 -10.80 1.77
C VAL A 536 22.35 -9.43 2.41
N PRO A 537 23.43 -8.71 2.05
CA PRO A 537 23.75 -7.41 2.64
C PRO A 537 22.66 -6.36 2.43
N GLY A 538 22.11 -5.86 3.55
CA GLY A 538 21.01 -4.90 3.58
C GLY A 538 19.64 -5.52 3.82
N ALA A 539 19.51 -6.86 3.83
CA ALA A 539 18.26 -7.51 4.19
C ALA A 539 17.87 -7.21 5.64
N ALA A 540 16.57 -7.17 5.92
CA ALA A 540 16.02 -6.79 7.22
C ALA A 540 16.25 -7.87 8.28
N ALA A 541 16.15 -9.16 7.91
CA ALA A 541 16.45 -10.31 8.76
C ALA A 541 16.67 -11.59 7.93
N GLU A 542 17.08 -12.67 8.61
CA GLU A 542 17.03 -14.04 8.08
C GLU A 542 16.35 -14.99 9.08
N THR A 543 15.89 -16.15 8.61
CA THR A 543 15.46 -17.23 9.52
C THR A 543 16.66 -17.93 10.18
N SER A 544 16.43 -18.59 11.31
CA SER A 544 17.50 -19.28 12.05
C SER A 544 18.15 -20.43 11.26
N PRO A 545 19.49 -20.59 11.28
CA PRO A 545 20.19 -21.70 10.65
C PRO A 545 20.22 -22.99 11.49
N CYS A 546 19.54 -23.05 12.64
CA CYS A 546 19.71 -24.15 13.62
C CYS A 546 19.33 -25.56 13.10
N ALA A 547 18.66 -25.64 11.94
CA ALA A 547 18.29 -26.87 11.26
C ALA A 547 18.83 -26.95 9.81
N SER A 548 19.87 -26.17 9.47
CA SER A 548 20.44 -26.13 8.11
C SER A 548 21.22 -27.37 7.72
N GLU A 549 21.76 -28.09 8.69
CA GLU A 549 22.58 -29.29 8.48
C GLU A 549 21.73 -30.57 8.36
N GLU A 550 22.38 -31.65 7.90
CA GLU A 550 21.81 -33.00 7.93
C GLU A 550 21.41 -33.39 9.36
N PRO A 551 20.25 -34.05 9.56
CA PRO A 551 19.38 -34.65 8.55
C PRO A 551 18.26 -33.75 8.01
N TRP A 552 18.09 -32.53 8.55
CA TRP A 552 16.90 -31.71 8.29
C TRP A 552 16.99 -30.91 6.99
N ASN A 553 18.17 -30.33 6.73
CA ASN A 553 18.44 -29.51 5.55
C ASN A 553 17.42 -28.37 5.37
N VAL A 554 17.04 -27.67 6.44
CA VAL A 554 16.18 -26.47 6.44
C VAL A 554 17.09 -25.24 6.37
N THR A 555 17.27 -24.69 5.17
CA THR A 555 18.16 -23.53 4.96
C THR A 555 17.56 -22.24 5.53
N THR A 556 18.33 -21.15 5.60
CA THR A 556 17.77 -19.84 5.95
C THR A 556 17.19 -19.14 4.73
N ILE A 557 16.21 -18.28 4.95
CA ILE A 557 15.64 -17.41 3.92
C ILE A 557 15.87 -15.96 4.31
N ALA A 558 16.09 -15.09 3.33
CA ALA A 558 16.29 -13.66 3.55
C ALA A 558 14.97 -12.89 3.39
N LEU A 559 14.74 -11.94 4.30
CA LEU A 559 13.58 -11.06 4.36
C LEU A 559 14.02 -9.62 4.12
N VAL A 560 13.40 -8.92 3.18
CA VAL A 560 13.86 -7.60 2.74
C VAL A 560 12.70 -6.62 2.61
N ASP A 561 12.87 -5.41 3.13
CA ASP A 561 12.02 -4.26 2.81
C ASP A 561 12.18 -3.84 1.33
N GLY A 562 11.49 -2.85 0.77
CA GLY A 562 10.31 -2.14 1.26
C GLY A 562 9.27 -2.00 0.14
N PRO A 563 8.08 -1.44 0.41
CA PRO A 563 6.99 -1.47 -0.57
C PRO A 563 7.25 -0.75 -1.90
N ALA A 564 8.23 0.15 -1.98
CA ALA A 564 8.64 0.81 -3.22
C ALA A 564 9.77 0.08 -3.97
N GLY A 565 10.14 -1.15 -3.57
CA GLY A 565 11.18 -1.99 -4.18
C GLY A 565 12.16 -2.57 -3.15
N LEU A 566 13.09 -3.43 -3.56
CA LEU A 566 14.00 -4.08 -2.61
C LEU A 566 14.99 -3.09 -1.96
N ARG A 567 14.98 -3.01 -0.64
CA ARG A 567 15.89 -2.20 0.17
C ARG A 567 17.11 -3.02 0.56
N LEU A 568 18.10 -3.06 -0.34
CA LEU A 568 19.40 -3.69 -0.10
C LEU A 568 20.52 -2.65 -0.06
N LYS A 569 21.72 -3.04 0.38
CA LYS A 569 22.89 -2.16 0.23
C LYS A 569 23.25 -2.05 -1.25
N ARG A 570 23.37 -0.81 -1.76
CA ARG A 570 23.75 -0.52 -3.15
C ARG A 570 25.03 -1.25 -3.56
N GLU A 571 26.01 -1.27 -2.66
CA GLU A 571 27.25 -2.01 -2.82
C GLU A 571 27.74 -2.53 -1.47
N TYR A 572 28.51 -3.61 -1.50
CA TYR A 572 29.22 -4.16 -0.34
C TYR A 572 30.55 -4.76 -0.77
N GLN A 573 31.43 -4.99 0.22
CA GLN A 573 32.77 -5.49 -0.01
C GLN A 573 32.90 -6.93 0.48
N VAL A 574 33.67 -7.73 -0.27
CA VAL A 574 34.07 -9.08 0.12
C VAL A 574 35.59 -9.14 0.16
N ASP A 575 36.13 -9.46 1.33
CA ASP A 575 37.56 -9.64 1.55
C ASP A 575 37.83 -11.05 2.09
N ASN A 576 38.78 -11.76 1.48
CA ASN A 576 39.11 -13.16 1.82
C ASN A 576 37.91 -14.14 1.89
N GLY A 577 36.86 -13.89 1.11
CA GLY A 577 35.67 -14.75 1.10
C GLY A 577 34.68 -14.45 2.23
N GLU A 578 34.80 -13.31 2.91
CA GLU A 578 33.86 -12.85 3.93
C GLU A 578 33.34 -11.46 3.57
N ILE A 579 32.06 -11.21 3.88
CA ILE A 579 31.44 -9.89 3.71
C ILE A 579 32.03 -8.95 4.76
N VAL A 580 32.53 -7.81 4.32
CA VAL A 580 33.04 -6.76 5.21
C VAL A 580 31.86 -6.11 5.92
N ALA A 581 31.84 -6.17 7.25
CA ALA A 581 30.83 -5.52 8.06
C ALA A 581 30.89 -3.99 7.86
N SER A 582 29.72 -3.38 7.64
CA SER A 582 29.59 -1.92 7.58
C SER A 582 29.08 -1.37 8.91
N ASP A 583 29.24 -0.06 9.12
CA ASP A 583 28.56 0.59 10.26
C ASP A 583 27.04 0.67 10.03
N PHE A 584 26.29 0.81 11.12
CA PHE A 584 24.83 0.93 11.10
C PHE A 584 24.36 2.17 10.31
N LEU A 585 25.03 3.31 10.48
CA LEU A 585 24.66 4.58 9.85
C LEU A 585 24.82 4.55 8.32
N ALA A 586 25.66 3.65 7.79
CA ALA A 586 25.85 3.44 6.36
C ALA A 586 24.60 2.84 5.69
N ALA A 587 23.73 2.17 6.45
CA ALA A 587 22.46 1.64 5.95
C ALA A 587 21.32 2.67 5.93
N LEU A 588 21.49 3.83 6.58
CA LEU A 588 20.49 4.88 6.68
C LEU A 588 20.72 5.98 5.65
N GLU A 589 19.68 6.33 4.90
CA GLU A 589 19.67 7.47 3.97
C GLU A 589 20.86 7.48 3.00
N GLY A 590 21.12 6.33 2.37
CA GLY A 590 22.26 6.15 1.47
C GLY A 590 23.63 6.38 2.13
N GLY A 591 23.72 6.25 3.45
CA GLY A 591 24.92 6.50 4.24
C GLY A 591 25.14 7.97 4.59
N PHE A 592 24.14 8.84 4.44
CA PHE A 592 24.25 10.29 4.72
C PHE A 592 24.76 10.60 6.14
N PHE A 593 24.43 9.75 7.12
CA PHE A 593 24.87 9.90 8.51
C PHE A 593 26.23 9.25 8.81
N SER A 594 26.73 8.39 7.93
CA SER A 594 27.96 7.62 8.12
C SER A 594 29.22 8.47 7.85
N LYS A 595 30.37 7.99 8.37
CA LYS A 595 31.68 8.53 8.01
C LYS A 595 32.20 7.79 6.77
N PRO A 596 32.96 8.45 5.87
CA PRO A 596 33.57 7.77 4.73
C PRO A 596 34.43 6.59 5.19
N GLN A 597 34.20 5.41 4.61
CA GLN A 597 34.98 4.19 4.87
C GLN A 597 35.89 3.86 3.68
N GLU A 598 37.08 3.32 3.94
CA GLU A 598 37.96 2.81 2.88
C GLU A 598 37.44 1.48 2.34
N LYS A 599 37.29 1.38 1.01
CA LYS A 599 36.91 0.12 0.35
C LYS A 599 38.05 -0.89 0.44
N ARG A 600 37.71 -2.13 0.81
CA ARG A 600 38.64 -3.29 0.87
C ARG A 600 38.08 -4.45 0.06
N GLY A 601 38.95 -5.31 -0.48
CA GLY A 601 38.52 -6.50 -1.23
C GLY A 601 37.78 -6.21 -2.54
N THR A 602 36.91 -7.14 -2.95
CA THR A 602 36.10 -7.04 -4.18
C THR A 602 34.78 -6.34 -3.87
N THR A 603 34.37 -5.38 -4.71
CA THR A 603 33.07 -4.72 -4.58
C THR A 603 32.00 -5.48 -5.37
N TYR A 604 30.86 -5.72 -4.73
CA TYR A 604 29.65 -6.25 -5.33
C TYR A 604 28.56 -5.18 -5.31
N TYR A 605 27.81 -5.06 -6.41
CA TYR A 605 26.74 -4.09 -6.59
C TYR A 605 25.37 -4.79 -6.63
N GLN A 606 24.41 -4.23 -5.88
CA GLN A 606 23.02 -4.70 -5.78
C GLN A 606 22.06 -3.54 -6.07
N PHE A 607 22.10 -2.99 -7.28
CA PHE A 607 21.19 -1.92 -7.67
C PHE A 607 19.77 -2.46 -7.84
N CYS A 608 18.89 -2.12 -6.91
CA CYS A 608 17.48 -2.48 -6.94
C CYS A 608 16.66 -1.40 -7.66
N THR A 609 15.45 -1.74 -8.11
CA THR A 609 14.57 -0.79 -8.80
C THR A 609 13.67 -0.08 -7.79
N ALA A 610 13.70 1.25 -7.75
CA ALA A 610 12.71 2.05 -7.03
C ALA A 610 11.47 2.25 -7.90
N ILE A 611 10.41 1.51 -7.61
CA ILE A 611 9.11 1.60 -8.28
C ILE A 611 8.25 2.74 -7.67
N PRO A 612 7.18 3.17 -8.35
CA PRO A 612 6.17 4.03 -7.74
C PRO A 612 5.67 3.50 -6.40
N VAL A 613 5.31 4.41 -5.50
CA VAL A 613 4.73 4.04 -4.20
C VAL A 613 3.32 3.46 -4.34
N GLY A 614 2.85 2.76 -3.30
CA GLY A 614 1.56 2.07 -3.29
C GLY A 614 0.40 2.95 -3.79
N THR A 615 0.29 4.18 -3.30
CA THR A 615 -0.80 5.09 -3.69
C THR A 615 -0.80 5.36 -5.18
N LEU A 616 0.38 5.62 -5.78
CA LEU A 616 0.47 5.91 -7.21
C LEU A 616 0.19 4.65 -8.04
N LEU A 617 0.61 3.48 -7.58
CA LEU A 617 0.27 2.20 -8.21
C LEU A 617 -1.24 1.94 -8.19
N ALA A 618 -1.91 2.16 -7.05
CA ALA A 618 -3.35 2.01 -6.96
C ALA A 618 -4.10 3.03 -7.82
N GLN A 619 -3.57 4.25 -7.99
CA GLN A 619 -4.14 5.25 -8.90
C GLN A 619 -4.11 4.82 -10.37
N SER A 620 -3.36 3.77 -10.74
CA SER A 620 -3.45 3.18 -12.08
C SER A 620 -4.75 2.42 -12.33
N TRP A 621 -5.40 1.88 -11.29
CA TRP A 621 -6.56 0.98 -11.38
C TRP A 621 -6.36 -0.21 -12.34
N ASP A 622 -5.11 -0.64 -12.55
CA ASP A 622 -4.72 -1.65 -13.54
C ASP A 622 -4.02 -2.84 -12.87
N VAL A 623 -4.80 -3.86 -12.50
CA VAL A 623 -4.27 -5.07 -11.84
C VAL A 623 -3.28 -5.84 -12.70
N GLU A 624 -3.37 -5.77 -14.03
CA GLU A 624 -2.43 -6.45 -14.94
C GLU A 624 -1.07 -5.75 -14.97
N LEU A 625 -1.07 -4.42 -14.93
CA LEU A 625 0.14 -3.64 -14.72
C LEU A 625 0.79 -3.97 -13.38
N ILE A 626 0.01 -4.08 -12.30
CA ILE A 626 0.55 -4.40 -10.97
C ILE A 626 1.15 -5.81 -10.93
N LYS A 627 0.52 -6.81 -11.58
CA LYS A 627 1.10 -8.17 -11.73
C LYS A 627 2.47 -8.13 -12.43
N ARG A 628 2.61 -7.34 -13.49
CA ARG A 628 3.89 -7.16 -14.21
C ARG A 628 4.96 -6.50 -13.32
N VAL A 629 4.58 -5.51 -12.52
CA VAL A 629 5.48 -4.87 -11.55
C VAL A 629 5.90 -5.87 -10.48
N GLY A 630 4.99 -6.69 -9.96
CA GLY A 630 5.30 -7.76 -9.01
C GLY A 630 6.27 -8.80 -9.58
N GLU A 631 6.05 -9.27 -10.81
CA GLU A 631 6.94 -10.24 -11.48
C GLU A 631 8.36 -9.68 -11.68
N MET A 632 8.45 -8.39 -12.03
CA MET A 632 9.72 -7.67 -12.11
C MET A 632 10.47 -7.67 -10.76
N ILE A 633 9.78 -7.42 -9.65
CA ILE A 633 10.38 -7.49 -8.31
C ILE A 633 10.75 -8.92 -7.94
N GLY A 634 9.92 -9.91 -8.25
CA GLY A 634 10.22 -11.33 -8.03
C GLY A 634 11.52 -11.78 -8.72
N HIS A 635 11.79 -11.28 -9.92
CA HIS A 635 13.05 -11.55 -10.63
C HIS A 635 14.26 -10.87 -9.98
N GLU A 636 14.08 -9.68 -9.42
CA GLU A 636 15.10 -9.03 -8.57
C GLU A 636 15.36 -9.84 -7.30
N MET A 637 14.31 -10.38 -6.68
CA MET A 637 14.44 -11.22 -5.49
C MET A 637 15.26 -12.49 -5.79
N GLU A 638 14.96 -13.19 -6.89
CA GLU A 638 15.73 -14.36 -7.30
C GLU A 638 17.21 -14.02 -7.58
N LEU A 639 17.46 -12.87 -8.24
CA LEU A 639 18.82 -12.42 -8.53
C LEU A 639 19.66 -12.17 -7.27
N PHE A 640 19.03 -11.62 -6.22
CA PHE A 640 19.70 -11.25 -4.98
C PHE A 640 19.52 -12.27 -3.85
N ASN A 641 18.99 -13.46 -4.15
CA ASN A 641 18.71 -14.54 -3.19
C ASN A 641 17.82 -14.07 -2.02
N VAL A 642 16.83 -13.24 -2.33
CA VAL A 642 15.76 -12.83 -1.43
C VAL A 642 14.59 -13.79 -1.58
N THR A 643 14.01 -14.22 -0.47
CA THR A 643 12.84 -15.12 -0.50
C THR A 643 11.56 -14.38 -0.16
N LEU A 644 11.55 -13.57 0.90
CA LEU A 644 10.37 -12.81 1.31
C LEU A 644 10.60 -11.31 1.14
N TRP A 645 9.71 -10.68 0.39
CA TRP A 645 9.64 -9.23 0.30
C TRP A 645 8.60 -8.70 1.29
N LEU A 646 9.00 -7.79 2.16
CA LEU A 646 8.18 -7.21 3.23
C LEU A 646 7.23 -6.13 2.70
N ALA A 647 6.40 -6.56 1.75
CA ALA A 647 5.47 -5.77 0.98
C ALA A 647 4.47 -6.72 0.31
N PRO A 648 3.32 -6.20 -0.16
CA PRO A 648 2.88 -4.81 -0.09
C PRO A 648 2.38 -4.36 1.29
N GLY A 649 2.57 -3.07 1.58
CA GLY A 649 1.83 -2.36 2.62
C GLY A 649 0.41 -2.05 2.14
N MET A 650 -0.62 -2.29 2.95
CA MET A 650 -2.01 -2.22 2.51
C MET A 650 -3.02 -1.81 3.59
N ASN A 651 -2.58 -1.10 4.63
CA ASN A 651 -3.50 -0.53 5.61
C ASN A 651 -4.41 0.52 4.93
N ILE A 652 -5.66 0.61 5.37
CA ILE A 652 -6.64 1.57 4.83
C ILE A 652 -6.20 3.02 5.05
N HIS A 653 -6.40 3.90 4.07
CA HIS A 653 -6.23 5.35 4.27
C HIS A 653 -7.38 5.91 5.11
N ARG A 654 -7.33 5.70 6.43
CA ARG A 654 -8.36 6.15 7.37
C ARG A 654 -8.43 7.67 7.47
N ASN A 655 -7.27 8.33 7.49
CA ASN A 655 -7.14 9.77 7.59
C ASN A 655 -5.96 10.25 6.72
N PRO A 656 -6.06 11.40 6.01
CA PRO A 656 -5.00 11.89 5.13
C PRO A 656 -3.70 12.28 5.87
N LEU A 657 -3.73 12.46 7.20
CA LEU A 657 -2.56 12.76 8.01
C LEU A 657 -1.72 11.54 8.39
N CYS A 658 -2.16 10.30 8.10
CA CYS A 658 -1.34 9.13 8.38
C CYS A 658 0.00 9.21 7.65
N GLY A 659 1.11 9.09 8.41
CA GLY A 659 2.48 9.26 7.90
C GLY A 659 2.88 8.27 6.80
N ARG A 660 2.25 7.09 6.78
CA ARG A 660 2.55 5.98 5.85
C ARG A 660 1.56 5.79 4.71
N ASN A 661 0.57 6.68 4.54
CA ASN A 661 -0.38 6.54 3.44
C ASN A 661 0.29 6.38 2.07
N PHE A 662 1.48 6.96 1.85
CA PHE A 662 2.18 6.85 0.56
C PHE A 662 2.44 5.39 0.13
N GLU A 663 2.72 4.48 1.07
CA GLU A 663 3.09 3.10 0.76
C GLU A 663 1.88 2.14 0.73
N TYR A 664 0.73 2.61 1.19
CA TYR A 664 -0.54 1.91 1.16
C TYR A 664 -1.30 2.22 -0.14
N TYR A 665 -2.53 1.73 -0.30
CA TYR A 665 -3.22 1.76 -1.60
C TYR A 665 -4.42 2.71 -1.66
N SER A 666 -5.34 2.66 -0.69
CA SER A 666 -6.64 3.32 -0.82
C SER A 666 -7.41 3.38 0.50
N GLU A 667 -8.34 4.31 0.60
CA GLU A 667 -9.45 4.30 1.57
C GLU A 667 -10.45 3.14 1.36
N ASP A 668 -10.46 2.53 0.17
CA ASP A 668 -11.37 1.42 -0.17
C ASP A 668 -10.71 0.03 -0.03
N PRO A 669 -11.34 -0.90 0.71
CA PRO A 669 -10.77 -2.23 0.92
C PRO A 669 -10.76 -3.13 -0.32
N LEU A 670 -11.68 -2.96 -1.27
CA LEU A 670 -11.68 -3.76 -2.50
C LEU A 670 -10.51 -3.34 -3.38
N LEU A 671 -10.33 -2.03 -3.58
CA LEU A 671 -9.21 -1.52 -4.36
C LEU A 671 -7.86 -1.90 -3.71
N ALA A 672 -7.70 -1.66 -2.40
CA ALA A 672 -6.49 -2.04 -1.68
C ALA A 672 -6.21 -3.55 -1.73
N GLY A 673 -7.23 -4.37 -1.52
CA GLY A 673 -7.14 -5.84 -1.58
C GLY A 673 -6.73 -6.35 -2.96
N MET A 674 -7.35 -5.85 -4.03
CA MET A 674 -7.02 -6.27 -5.40
C MET A 674 -5.62 -5.81 -5.83
N MET A 675 -5.17 -4.63 -5.41
CA MET A 675 -3.79 -4.18 -5.70
C MET A 675 -2.76 -5.05 -4.96
N ALA A 676 -3.02 -5.39 -3.69
CA ALA A 676 -2.16 -6.27 -2.93
C ALA A 676 -2.12 -7.71 -3.50
N ALA A 677 -3.28 -8.23 -3.91
CA ALA A 677 -3.40 -9.53 -4.56
C ALA A 677 -2.63 -9.56 -5.88
N ALA A 678 -2.82 -8.56 -6.75
CA ALA A 678 -2.12 -8.46 -8.03
C ALA A 678 -0.60 -8.39 -7.88
N MET A 679 -0.10 -7.59 -6.93
CA MET A 679 1.33 -7.51 -6.63
C MET A 679 1.87 -8.88 -6.16
N THR A 680 1.13 -9.53 -5.26
CA THR A 680 1.47 -10.86 -4.72
C THR A 680 1.51 -11.92 -5.82
N LEU A 681 0.49 -11.98 -6.69
CA LEU A 681 0.47 -12.90 -7.84
C LEU A 681 1.68 -12.70 -8.75
N GLY A 682 2.03 -11.44 -9.04
CA GLY A 682 3.22 -11.11 -9.82
C GLY A 682 4.51 -11.65 -9.21
N VAL A 683 4.76 -11.35 -7.93
CA VAL A 683 5.97 -11.77 -7.22
C VAL A 683 6.06 -13.31 -7.13
N GLN A 684 4.96 -13.95 -6.74
CA GLN A 684 4.92 -15.39 -6.44
C GLN A 684 4.92 -16.28 -7.69
N LYS A 685 4.70 -15.69 -8.87
CA LYS A 685 4.95 -16.35 -10.15
C LYS A 685 6.42 -16.73 -10.32
N VAL A 686 7.33 -15.97 -9.71
CA VAL A 686 8.77 -16.29 -9.71
C VAL A 686 9.04 -17.43 -8.71
N PRO A 687 9.69 -18.53 -9.15
CA PRO A 687 9.83 -19.72 -8.31
C PRO A 687 10.44 -19.47 -6.93
N GLY A 688 9.71 -19.84 -5.89
CA GLY A 688 10.16 -19.75 -4.50
C GLY A 688 10.33 -18.34 -3.91
N CYS A 689 9.87 -17.31 -4.61
CA CYS A 689 9.76 -15.94 -4.09
C CYS A 689 8.35 -15.70 -3.51
N GLY A 690 8.25 -14.94 -2.42
CA GLY A 690 7.00 -14.69 -1.69
C GLY A 690 6.85 -13.26 -1.22
N THR A 691 5.61 -12.80 -1.07
CA THR A 691 5.29 -11.53 -0.40
C THR A 691 4.99 -11.74 1.08
N THR A 692 5.18 -10.69 1.85
CA THR A 692 4.68 -10.54 3.22
C THR A 692 3.74 -9.32 3.25
N ILE A 693 2.43 -9.56 3.16
CA ILE A 693 1.46 -8.45 3.20
C ILE A 693 1.39 -7.84 4.61
N LYS A 694 1.32 -6.50 4.70
CA LYS A 694 1.46 -5.77 5.98
C LYS A 694 0.64 -4.48 6.07
N HIS A 695 0.35 -3.94 7.26
CA HIS A 695 0.54 -4.52 8.59
C HIS A 695 -0.80 -4.99 9.12
N PHE A 696 -0.88 -6.24 9.54
CA PHE A 696 -2.11 -6.94 9.91
C PHE A 696 -2.39 -6.80 11.43
N ALA A 697 -3.26 -5.90 11.89
CA ALA A 697 -4.14 -4.99 11.16
C ALA A 697 -4.29 -3.65 11.92
N CYS A 698 -5.02 -2.70 11.33
CA CYS A 698 -5.37 -1.42 11.96
C CYS A 698 -4.17 -0.50 12.31
N ASN A 699 -3.04 -0.62 11.60
CA ASN A 699 -1.91 0.32 11.72
C ASN A 699 -2.15 1.59 10.87
N ASN A 700 -3.17 2.36 11.25
CA ASN A 700 -3.62 3.54 10.50
C ASN A 700 -3.18 4.87 11.13
N GLN A 701 -2.28 4.82 12.12
CA GLN A 701 -1.72 5.94 12.86
C GLN A 701 -0.26 5.63 13.18
N GLU A 702 0.66 6.54 12.90
CA GLU A 702 2.09 6.33 13.17
C GLU A 702 2.53 6.85 14.54
N ASP A 703 1.91 7.91 15.04
CA ASP A 703 2.20 8.39 16.39
C ASP A 703 1.85 7.31 17.43
N ASN A 704 2.84 6.94 18.24
CA ASN A 704 2.73 5.87 19.24
C ASN A 704 2.21 4.53 18.69
N ARG A 705 2.53 4.18 17.44
CA ARG A 705 2.10 2.90 16.82
C ARG A 705 2.42 1.63 17.61
N MET A 706 3.40 1.67 18.51
CA MET A 706 3.79 0.56 19.41
C MET A 706 2.97 0.45 20.70
N GLY A 707 2.16 1.46 21.03
CA GLY A 707 1.34 1.49 22.24
C GLY A 707 -0.13 1.87 22.01
N SER A 708 -0.47 2.39 20.84
CA SER A 708 -1.83 2.80 20.51
C SER A 708 -2.77 1.59 20.43
N ASP A 709 -3.96 1.73 21.01
CA ASP A 709 -5.05 0.76 20.92
C ASP A 709 -6.12 1.26 19.95
N SER A 710 -6.30 0.54 18.84
CA SER A 710 -7.38 0.78 17.90
C SER A 710 -8.68 0.17 18.44
N ILE A 711 -9.63 1.04 18.80
CA ILE A 711 -10.91 0.69 19.41
C ILE A 711 -11.99 0.80 18.34
N LEU A 712 -12.51 -0.33 17.89
CA LEU A 712 -13.43 -0.42 16.76
C LEU A 712 -14.44 -1.58 16.89
N SER A 713 -15.61 -1.44 16.26
CA SER A 713 -16.59 -2.51 16.15
C SER A 713 -16.08 -3.68 15.31
N GLU A 714 -16.62 -4.88 15.55
CA GLU A 714 -16.25 -6.06 14.77
C GLU A 714 -16.67 -5.89 13.30
N ARG A 715 -17.81 -5.22 13.07
CA ARG A 715 -18.26 -4.89 11.72
C ARG A 715 -17.28 -3.99 10.97
N ALA A 716 -16.80 -2.91 11.59
CA ALA A 716 -15.80 -2.05 10.97
C ALA A 716 -14.49 -2.81 10.72
N LEU A 717 -14.04 -3.60 11.70
CA LEU A 717 -12.87 -4.47 11.56
C LEU A 717 -12.99 -5.38 10.33
N ARG A 718 -14.12 -6.07 10.17
CA ARG A 718 -14.36 -7.05 9.09
C ARG A 718 -14.65 -6.42 7.73
N GLU A 719 -15.49 -5.38 7.66
CA GLU A 719 -15.90 -4.76 6.39
C GLU A 719 -14.83 -3.84 5.80
N ILE A 720 -13.96 -3.25 6.64
CA ILE A 720 -12.97 -2.24 6.21
C ILE A 720 -11.54 -2.75 6.41
N TYR A 721 -11.10 -2.98 7.64
CA TYR A 721 -9.66 -3.11 7.94
C TYR A 721 -9.08 -4.50 7.68
N LEU A 722 -9.90 -5.55 7.74
CA LEU A 722 -9.51 -6.92 7.40
C LEU A 722 -9.87 -7.30 5.96
N LYS A 723 -10.84 -6.60 5.33
CA LYS A 723 -11.38 -7.00 4.03
C LYS A 723 -10.32 -7.02 2.93
N GLY A 724 -9.40 -6.07 2.91
CA GLY A 724 -8.28 -6.08 1.96
C GLY A 724 -7.39 -7.32 2.13
N PHE A 725 -7.04 -7.67 3.37
CA PHE A 725 -6.24 -8.86 3.69
C PHE A 725 -6.98 -10.15 3.33
N GLU A 726 -8.29 -10.22 3.60
CA GLU A 726 -9.14 -11.35 3.18
C GLU A 726 -9.07 -11.55 1.66
N ILE A 727 -9.22 -10.47 0.88
CA ILE A 727 -9.13 -10.51 -0.58
C ILE A 727 -7.76 -11.01 -1.02
N ALA A 728 -6.68 -10.45 -0.47
CA ALA A 728 -5.31 -10.85 -0.81
C ALA A 728 -5.04 -12.34 -0.50
N VAL A 729 -5.53 -12.84 0.65
CA VAL A 729 -5.41 -14.26 1.00
C VAL A 729 -6.22 -15.14 0.05
N LYS A 730 -7.49 -14.83 -0.17
CA LYS A 730 -8.38 -15.67 -1.00
C LYS A 730 -8.01 -15.64 -2.48
N ASP A 731 -7.48 -14.52 -2.99
CA ASP A 731 -7.21 -14.34 -4.42
C ASP A 731 -5.76 -14.61 -4.81
N ALA A 732 -4.81 -14.54 -3.86
CA ALA A 732 -3.38 -14.64 -4.17
C ALA A 732 -2.54 -15.53 -3.23
N GLN A 733 -3.07 -15.94 -2.06
CA GLN A 733 -2.36 -16.72 -1.03
C GLN A 733 -0.91 -16.22 -0.84
N PRO A 734 -0.69 -15.07 -0.18
CA PRO A 734 0.66 -14.60 0.07
C PRO A 734 1.42 -15.63 0.91
N MET A 735 2.72 -15.77 0.67
CA MET A 735 3.57 -16.72 1.40
C MET A 735 3.66 -16.32 2.88
N SER A 736 3.46 -15.04 3.19
CA SER A 736 3.50 -14.54 4.54
C SER A 736 2.58 -13.32 4.81
N ILE A 737 2.24 -13.11 6.08
CA ILE A 737 1.58 -11.91 6.63
C ILE A 737 2.45 -11.35 7.75
N MET A 738 2.58 -10.02 7.86
CA MET A 738 3.21 -9.37 9.01
C MET A 738 2.15 -8.67 9.86
N THR A 739 2.10 -8.98 11.15
CA THR A 739 1.20 -8.30 12.08
C THR A 739 1.66 -6.88 12.38
N SER A 740 0.74 -6.00 12.75
CA SER A 740 1.08 -4.64 13.19
C SER A 740 1.63 -4.59 14.62
N TYR A 741 2.17 -3.42 14.98
CA TYR A 741 2.62 -3.10 16.33
C TYR A 741 1.48 -2.88 17.34
N ASN A 742 0.42 -2.20 16.89
CA ASN A 742 -0.64 -1.67 17.73
C ASN A 742 -1.49 -2.76 18.38
N LEU A 743 -2.31 -2.33 19.34
CA LEU A 743 -3.37 -3.15 19.90
C LEU A 743 -4.65 -3.00 19.06
N ILE A 744 -5.45 -4.07 19.05
CA ILE A 744 -6.80 -4.11 18.48
C ILE A 744 -7.72 -4.52 19.62
N ASN A 745 -8.60 -3.62 20.05
CA ASN A 745 -9.49 -3.81 21.21
C ASN A 745 -8.72 -4.38 22.43
N GLY A 746 -7.56 -3.79 22.74
CA GLY A 746 -6.73 -4.06 23.90
C GLY A 746 -5.92 -5.36 23.84
N VAL A 747 -5.67 -5.93 22.65
CA VAL A 747 -4.75 -7.06 22.44
C VAL A 747 -3.79 -6.71 21.33
N HIS A 748 -2.47 -6.85 21.53
CA HIS A 748 -1.51 -6.66 20.43
C HIS A 748 -1.83 -7.56 19.25
N ALA A 749 -1.75 -7.02 18.03
CA ALA A 749 -2.08 -7.77 16.82
C ALA A 749 -1.25 -9.07 16.70
N ALA A 750 0.03 -9.03 17.10
CA ALA A 750 0.92 -10.20 17.15
C ALA A 750 0.46 -11.32 18.10
N ASN A 751 -0.24 -10.99 19.18
CA ASN A 751 -0.77 -11.92 20.17
C ASN A 751 -2.28 -12.20 19.98
N CYS A 752 -2.90 -11.69 18.92
CA CYS A 752 -4.34 -11.76 18.72
C CYS A 752 -4.75 -13.05 18.00
N TYR A 753 -5.21 -14.05 18.77
CA TYR A 753 -5.70 -15.34 18.24
C TYR A 753 -6.87 -15.16 17.26
N ASP A 754 -7.70 -14.17 17.51
CA ASP A 754 -8.89 -13.85 16.72
C ASP A 754 -8.54 -13.39 15.30
N THR A 755 -7.52 -12.56 15.13
CA THR A 755 -7.06 -12.16 13.77
C THR A 755 -6.13 -13.21 13.18
N CYS A 756 -5.17 -13.70 13.95
CA CYS A 756 -4.13 -14.60 13.45
C CYS A 756 -4.68 -15.98 13.14
N THR A 757 -5.46 -16.62 14.01
CA THR A 757 -5.98 -17.98 13.78
C THR A 757 -7.40 -17.95 13.20
N LYS A 758 -8.37 -17.37 13.92
CA LYS A 758 -9.79 -17.45 13.50
C LYS A 758 -10.02 -16.79 12.15
N ALA A 759 -9.65 -15.53 11.97
CA ALA A 759 -9.86 -14.84 10.70
C ALA A 759 -8.92 -15.38 9.60
N ALA A 760 -7.60 -15.28 9.78
CA ALA A 760 -6.70 -15.59 8.67
C ALA A 760 -6.71 -17.08 8.27
N ARG A 761 -6.68 -18.03 9.22
CA ARG A 761 -6.58 -19.46 8.89
C ARG A 761 -7.94 -20.10 8.74
N ASP A 762 -8.79 -19.98 9.76
CA ASP A 762 -10.03 -20.75 9.80
C ASP A 762 -11.08 -20.19 8.84
N GLU A 763 -11.22 -18.86 8.75
CA GLU A 763 -12.20 -18.21 7.86
C GLU A 763 -11.69 -18.00 6.42
N TRP A 764 -10.41 -17.68 6.22
CA TRP A 764 -9.88 -17.34 4.88
C TRP A 764 -9.03 -18.43 4.26
N GLY A 765 -8.61 -19.43 5.03
CA GLY A 765 -7.77 -20.52 4.54
C GLY A 765 -6.33 -20.11 4.25
N PHE A 766 -5.77 -19.13 4.98
CA PHE A 766 -4.37 -18.73 4.83
C PHE A 766 -3.40 -19.90 5.12
N ALA A 767 -2.56 -20.26 4.15
CA ALA A 767 -1.64 -21.39 4.26
C ALA A 767 -0.18 -21.02 4.59
N GLY A 768 0.15 -19.73 4.53
CA GLY A 768 1.51 -19.22 4.74
C GLY A 768 1.90 -19.08 6.21
N ALA A 769 2.96 -18.29 6.46
CA ALA A 769 3.43 -17.99 7.81
C ALA A 769 3.15 -16.53 8.21
N ILE A 770 2.74 -16.31 9.45
CA ILE A 770 2.56 -14.99 10.05
C ILE A 770 3.82 -14.64 10.84
N MET A 771 4.30 -13.40 10.73
CA MET A 771 5.40 -12.87 11.54
C MET A 771 4.98 -11.60 12.28
N THR A 772 5.71 -11.24 13.34
CA THR A 772 5.58 -9.93 13.97
C THR A 772 6.21 -8.84 13.11
N ASP A 773 5.80 -7.59 13.32
CA ASP A 773 6.66 -6.45 12.97
C ASP A 773 7.90 -6.43 13.87
N TRP A 774 8.93 -5.67 13.48
CA TRP A 774 10.25 -5.66 14.08
C TRP A 774 10.24 -5.19 15.55
N THR A 775 10.70 -6.02 16.48
CA THR A 775 10.84 -5.71 17.93
C THR A 775 9.53 -5.60 18.71
N THR A 776 8.42 -6.08 18.15
CA THR A 776 7.09 -6.01 18.79
C THR A 776 7.05 -6.64 20.19
N THR A 777 7.83 -7.69 20.46
CA THR A 777 7.88 -8.34 21.79
C THR A 777 8.85 -7.64 22.76
N ASN A 778 9.68 -6.70 22.29
CA ASN A 778 10.75 -6.10 23.09
C ASN A 778 10.42 -4.67 23.53
N VAL A 779 9.75 -3.91 22.67
CA VAL A 779 9.36 -2.52 22.94
C VAL A 779 7.84 -2.45 23.07
N GLN A 780 7.38 -2.36 24.32
CA GLN A 780 5.96 -2.37 24.67
C GLN A 780 5.64 -1.15 25.54
N ILE A 781 4.82 -0.24 25.01
CA ILE A 781 4.43 0.99 25.70
C ILE A 781 3.12 0.77 26.48
N GLN A 782 2.24 -0.06 25.95
CA GLN A 782 0.97 -0.49 26.55
C GLN A 782 0.67 -1.91 26.09
N GLY A 783 0.00 -2.70 26.94
CA GLY A 783 -0.31 -4.11 26.66
C GLY A 783 0.84 -5.05 27.00
N GLU A 784 0.57 -6.35 26.86
CA GLU A 784 1.59 -7.39 26.96
C GLU A 784 1.63 -8.15 25.63
N CYS A 785 2.82 -8.21 25.04
CA CYS A 785 3.16 -9.01 23.86
C CYS A 785 4.32 -9.93 24.22
N THR A 786 4.18 -11.24 24.00
CA THR A 786 5.21 -12.23 24.36
C THR A 786 5.39 -13.21 23.23
N ALA A 787 6.60 -13.74 23.07
CA ALA A 787 6.89 -14.72 22.03
C ALA A 787 6.01 -15.98 22.15
N ALA A 788 5.78 -16.49 23.37
CA ALA A 788 4.84 -17.60 23.59
C ALA A 788 3.38 -17.20 23.27
N GLY A 789 2.99 -15.96 23.55
CA GLY A 789 1.69 -15.40 23.17
C GLY A 789 1.49 -15.35 21.65
N CYS A 790 2.54 -14.98 20.91
CA CYS A 790 2.56 -15.04 19.44
C CYS A 790 2.27 -16.47 18.97
N MET A 791 3.00 -17.47 19.50
CA MET A 791 2.81 -18.88 19.10
C MET A 791 1.39 -19.40 19.41
N ARG A 792 0.81 -19.04 20.57
CA ARG A 792 -0.59 -19.34 20.89
C ARG A 792 -1.55 -18.76 19.88
N ALA A 793 -1.39 -17.46 19.59
CA ALA A 793 -2.20 -16.73 18.62
C ALA A 793 -2.09 -17.31 17.20
N GLY A 794 -0.99 -18.00 16.91
CA GLY A 794 -0.62 -18.47 15.58
C GLY A 794 0.22 -17.45 14.81
N ASN A 795 0.83 -16.46 15.47
CA ASN A 795 1.91 -15.72 14.85
C ASN A 795 3.17 -16.59 14.91
N ASP A 796 3.66 -17.01 13.75
CA ASP A 796 4.59 -18.13 13.60
C ASP A 796 6.06 -17.73 13.83
N MET A 797 6.39 -16.44 13.70
CA MET A 797 7.77 -15.92 13.81
C MET A 797 7.86 -14.56 14.49
N VAL A 798 8.65 -14.47 15.57
CA VAL A 798 9.03 -13.19 16.18
C VAL A 798 10.22 -12.58 15.44
N MET A 799 10.06 -11.34 14.97
CA MET A 799 11.06 -10.63 14.17
C MET A 799 11.60 -9.39 14.89
N PRO A 800 12.93 -9.24 14.98
CA PRO A 800 13.88 -10.34 15.11
C PRO A 800 13.70 -11.06 16.45
N GLY A 801 14.34 -12.21 16.65
CA GLY A 801 14.40 -12.88 17.96
C GLY A 801 15.49 -12.34 18.86
N LEU A 802 15.17 -12.15 20.14
CA LEU A 802 16.17 -11.97 21.20
C LEU A 802 16.25 -13.22 22.10
N PRO A 803 17.35 -13.40 22.86
CA PRO A 803 17.46 -14.50 23.82
C PRO A 803 16.29 -14.57 24.81
N GLU A 804 15.74 -13.42 25.21
CA GLU A 804 14.61 -13.33 26.14
C GLU A 804 13.33 -13.94 25.56
N ASP A 805 13.13 -13.87 24.23
CA ASP A 805 12.00 -14.50 23.55
C ASP A 805 12.10 -16.03 23.61
N HIS A 806 13.30 -16.58 23.44
CA HIS A 806 13.54 -18.03 23.55
C HIS A 806 13.30 -18.53 24.97
N GLU A 807 13.74 -17.78 25.97
CA GLU A 807 13.52 -18.13 27.38
C GLU A 807 12.04 -17.99 27.77
N ASN A 808 11.32 -17.01 27.23
CA ASN A 808 9.86 -16.91 27.41
C ASN A 808 9.15 -18.15 26.85
N ILE A 809 9.45 -18.58 25.62
CA ILE A 809 8.87 -19.80 25.01
C ILE A 809 9.12 -21.03 25.89
N LYS A 810 10.37 -21.26 26.31
CA LYS A 810 10.73 -22.42 27.14
C LYS A 810 10.04 -22.41 28.50
N LYS A 811 9.95 -21.23 29.12
CA LYS A 811 9.28 -21.06 30.41
C LYS A 811 7.79 -21.39 30.28
N GLU A 812 7.10 -20.83 29.30
CA GLU A 812 5.66 -21.05 29.13
C GLU A 812 5.31 -22.48 28.69
N LEU A 813 6.21 -23.17 27.98
CA LEU A 813 6.11 -24.62 27.77
C LEU A 813 6.22 -25.41 29.08
N ALA A 814 7.17 -25.05 29.95
CA ALA A 814 7.36 -25.72 31.23
C ALA A 814 6.19 -25.46 32.20
N ASP A 815 5.63 -24.25 32.17
CA ASP A 815 4.47 -23.84 32.97
C ASP A 815 3.14 -24.38 32.40
N GLY A 816 3.14 -24.84 31.14
CA GLY A 816 1.96 -25.38 30.45
C GLY A 816 1.01 -24.32 29.89
N THR A 817 1.42 -23.04 29.88
CA THR A 817 0.65 -21.93 29.27
C THR A 817 0.88 -21.82 27.77
N LEU A 818 1.92 -22.45 27.23
CA LEU A 818 2.09 -22.75 25.81
C LEU A 818 2.13 -24.28 25.66
N THR A 819 1.39 -24.83 24.71
CA THR A 819 1.45 -26.26 24.40
C THR A 819 2.52 -26.55 23.34
N MET A 820 3.07 -27.77 23.37
CA MET A 820 4.00 -28.22 22.34
C MET A 820 3.35 -28.25 20.95
N ALA A 821 2.05 -28.53 20.87
CA ALA A 821 1.32 -28.55 19.60
C ALA A 821 1.22 -27.15 18.97
N GLU A 822 0.92 -26.12 19.77
CA GLU A 822 0.87 -24.73 19.30
C GLU A 822 2.23 -24.26 18.77
N LEU A 823 3.31 -24.53 19.52
CA LEU A 823 4.67 -24.20 19.07
C LEU A 823 5.00 -24.94 17.77
N LYS A 824 4.77 -26.26 17.71
CA LYS A 824 5.07 -27.07 16.53
C LYS A 824 4.26 -26.66 15.31
N ARG A 825 2.99 -26.27 15.45
CA ARG A 825 2.18 -25.69 14.35
C ARG A 825 2.86 -24.45 13.77
N CYS A 826 3.34 -23.56 14.63
CA CYS A 826 4.03 -22.34 14.20
C CYS A 826 5.31 -22.66 13.43
N ILE A 827 6.14 -23.54 13.99
CA ILE A 827 7.39 -23.93 13.33
C ILE A 827 7.13 -24.70 12.04
N TYR A 828 6.04 -25.47 11.98
CA TYR A 828 5.62 -26.14 10.76
C TYR A 828 5.36 -25.15 9.63
N ASN A 829 4.61 -24.08 9.87
CA ASN A 829 4.33 -23.06 8.87
C ASN A 829 5.63 -22.41 8.37
N THR A 830 6.51 -22.01 9.29
CA THR A 830 7.84 -21.44 8.98
C THR A 830 8.71 -22.40 8.17
N VAL A 831 8.84 -23.66 8.61
CA VAL A 831 9.63 -24.67 7.89
C VAL A 831 9.01 -24.98 6.52
N ASN A 832 7.68 -24.99 6.41
CA ASN A 832 6.99 -25.26 5.16
C ASN A 832 7.31 -24.20 4.11
N ILE A 833 7.20 -22.91 4.44
CA ILE A 833 7.55 -21.84 3.49
C ILE A 833 9.05 -21.85 3.15
N VAL A 834 9.93 -22.15 4.11
CA VAL A 834 11.37 -22.28 3.86
C VAL A 834 11.64 -23.38 2.84
N LEU A 835 11.02 -24.56 3.00
CA LEU A 835 11.21 -25.69 2.08
C LEU A 835 10.69 -25.43 0.66
N GLN A 836 9.87 -24.40 0.48
CA GLN A 836 9.32 -23.98 -0.81
C GLN A 836 10.05 -22.78 -1.41
N SER A 837 11.01 -22.21 -0.67
CA SER A 837 11.75 -21.03 -1.08
C SER A 837 12.66 -21.28 -2.28
N ASN A 838 13.09 -20.17 -2.87
CA ASN A 838 14.08 -20.14 -3.92
C ASN A 838 15.48 -20.58 -3.49
N MET A 839 15.68 -20.95 -2.22
CA MET A 839 16.95 -21.47 -1.73
C MET A 839 17.18 -22.96 -2.02
N TYR A 840 16.26 -23.62 -2.73
CA TYR A 840 16.37 -25.01 -3.15
C TYR A 840 16.48 -25.17 -4.67
N GLU A 841 17.25 -26.17 -5.11
CA GLU A 841 17.28 -26.58 -6.52
C GLU A 841 15.90 -27.10 -6.94
N GLY A 842 15.38 -26.59 -8.05
CA GLY A 842 14.07 -27.00 -8.58
C GLY A 842 12.87 -26.38 -7.85
N ALA A 843 13.05 -25.24 -7.17
CA ALA A 843 11.93 -24.44 -6.69
C ALA A 843 10.93 -24.16 -7.83
N VAL A 844 9.65 -24.09 -7.47
CA VAL A 844 8.52 -23.81 -8.37
C VAL A 844 7.77 -22.57 -7.89
N SER A 845 6.81 -22.07 -8.67
CA SER A 845 5.99 -20.94 -8.23
C SER A 845 5.22 -21.33 -6.97
N TYR A 846 5.13 -20.42 -6.00
CA TYR A 846 4.33 -20.66 -4.80
C TYR A 846 2.85 -20.85 -5.14
N LEU A 847 2.39 -20.21 -6.23
CA LEU A 847 1.03 -20.27 -6.76
C LEU A 847 0.62 -21.68 -7.20
N ASP A 848 1.58 -22.52 -7.61
CA ASP A 848 1.32 -23.89 -8.11
C ASP A 848 0.71 -24.82 -7.03
N GLN A 849 0.63 -24.36 -5.78
CA GLN A 849 0.06 -25.10 -4.66
C GLN A 849 -1.45 -24.89 -4.48
N PHE A 850 -2.01 -23.88 -5.13
CA PHE A 850 -3.37 -23.43 -4.89
C PHE A 850 -4.17 -23.46 -6.19
N ASP A 851 -5.39 -23.96 -6.09
CA ASP A 851 -6.38 -23.83 -7.15
C ASP A 851 -7.15 -22.51 -6.96
N ASP A 852 -7.79 -22.02 -8.03
CA ASP A 852 -8.77 -20.91 -8.00
C ASP A 852 -8.25 -19.51 -7.57
N LEU A 853 -6.94 -19.25 -7.67
CA LEU A 853 -6.36 -17.90 -7.53
C LEU A 853 -6.69 -16.99 -8.73
N ASP A 854 -6.60 -15.67 -8.54
CA ASP A 854 -6.88 -14.65 -9.58
C ASP A 854 -8.31 -14.75 -10.15
N THR A 855 -9.29 -14.98 -9.26
CA THR A 855 -10.70 -15.20 -9.63
C THR A 855 -11.71 -14.34 -8.88
N TYR A 856 -11.27 -13.53 -7.91
CA TYR A 856 -12.12 -12.66 -7.10
C TYR A 856 -12.78 -11.57 -7.95
N LEU A 857 -11.98 -10.79 -8.68
CA LEU A 857 -12.47 -9.79 -9.63
C LEU A 857 -11.82 -10.02 -10.99
N VAL A 858 -12.64 -10.42 -11.98
CA VAL A 858 -12.14 -10.79 -13.31
C VAL A 858 -12.65 -9.81 -14.36
N VAL A 859 -11.75 -9.32 -15.20
CA VAL A 859 -12.05 -8.46 -16.37
C VAL A 859 -11.74 -9.24 -17.64
N LYS A 860 -12.71 -9.37 -18.55
CA LYS A 860 -12.56 -10.08 -19.83
C LYS A 860 -12.91 -9.22 -21.02
#